data_AF-A0A194XAX8-F1
#
_entry.id   AF-A0A194XAX8-F1
#
_cell.length_a   1.000
_cell.length_b   1.000
_cell.length_c   1.000
_cell.angle_alpha   90.00
_cell.angle_beta   90.00
_cell.angle_gamma   90.00
#
_symmetry.space_group_name_H-M   'P 1'
#
loop_
_entity.id
_entity.type
_entity.pdbx_description
1 polymer ?
#
loop_
_entity_poly.entity_id
_entity_poly.type
_entity_poly.pdbx_seq_one_letter_code
_entity_poly.pdbx_strand_id
1 'polypeptide(L)'
;MSMLRIWAAALLFQFITLTASIPTISTSGTKFYDSNGNQFYIKGVVYGASNLIDVLANTAQCQRDASLMQTLGVNTVRVYYVDPTEDHDGCMLAFEDAGIYALVALDSPYSAINRISPEWTTTQYSNFTAVMDAFANYNNTLGFVAGNEVINNISQSDAALYVKASALDLKKYRDGKGYREIPVGYTGADVIDLMPVLQNYLACGTYAVDFFGQNSYSWCGSSSFTESGYSEEYADASSYSIPIFFSETGCNLVQPRPFTDQAAILSADMENLWSGSIIYEWLEEANDYGLVDYVASATLSGTPTPLATGGFSNLMSQWATLNPTGTPSSMYTPNVTPPSCPSSTASGWLINGNAALPTLNKAVVSTRSSTSSSSSTSQTSNTSTSKSSKQTEAAPAVASGSATTTGDGSGSTSDPEPAHNGSISAGAIAGIAIGVLALLLAVALAAFLLWRRRRQQQAKATPPLDLTPEGLEVGEPPVKPELDSSTLSMPAGQHEPQPELQDTSSSFPSNGNGSTSSPALTAALSLAEMGNSPTSQRVPSTLLASELSTTPSTPKLATSQQQQSVTRRPVASKNEHALKANAPWETEAFPYPQAEITTAQAQQTPLLASTEDDDELKQLEDEERRIDAQIAESERITALKEEKLALQAKKAALLAAKEKTSRT
;
A
#
# COMPACT_ATOMS: atom_id res chain seq x y z
N MET A 1 1.97 54.31 38.02
CA MET A 1 2.59 53.60 36.87
C MET A 1 2.93 52.14 37.16
N SER A 2 3.39 51.75 38.36
CA SER A 2 3.94 50.40 38.62
C SER A 2 2.99 49.21 38.35
N MET A 3 1.69 49.31 38.65
CA MET A 3 0.75 48.18 38.46
C MET A 3 0.53 47.79 36.99
N LEU A 4 0.69 48.70 36.03
CA LEU A 4 0.45 48.42 34.61
C LEU A 4 1.51 47.49 33.99
N ARG A 5 2.66 47.30 34.65
CA ARG A 5 3.72 46.38 34.20
C ARG A 5 3.51 44.93 34.64
N ILE A 6 2.69 44.68 35.66
CA ILE A 6 2.46 43.33 36.19
C ILE A 6 1.53 42.54 35.24
N TRP A 7 0.48 43.19 34.73
CA TRP A 7 -0.46 42.60 33.76
C TRP A 7 0.17 42.28 32.40
N ALA A 8 1.21 43.03 31.99
CA ALA A 8 1.94 42.75 30.75
C ALA A 8 2.79 41.47 30.83
N ALA A 9 3.27 41.08 32.02
CA ALA A 9 4.01 39.84 32.22
C ALA A 9 3.08 38.61 32.27
N ALA A 10 1.87 38.76 32.83
CA ALA A 10 0.89 37.67 32.92
C ALA A 10 0.33 37.23 31.56
N LEU A 11 0.31 38.13 30.56
CA LEU A 11 -0.17 37.82 29.19
C LEU A 11 0.91 37.22 28.27
N LEU A 12 2.17 37.13 28.69
CA LEU A 12 3.23 36.45 27.94
C LEU A 12 3.39 34.95 28.27
N PHE A 13 2.54 34.42 29.16
CA PHE A 13 2.32 32.97 29.34
C PHE A 13 1.12 32.46 28.50
N GLN A 14 0.86 33.11 27.35
CA GLN A 14 0.08 32.50 26.27
C GLN A 14 0.84 31.28 25.77
N PHE A 15 0.32 30.11 26.13
CA PHE A 15 0.81 28.75 25.86
C PHE A 15 1.86 28.66 24.73
N ILE A 16 3.12 28.43 25.13
CA ILE A 16 3.98 27.56 24.32
C ILE A 16 3.42 26.16 24.51
N THR A 17 2.44 25.79 23.69
CA THR A 17 2.19 24.38 23.41
C THR A 17 3.45 23.84 22.77
N LEU A 18 4.27 23.10 23.53
CA LEU A 18 5.09 22.09 22.89
C LEU A 18 4.09 21.10 22.30
N THR A 19 3.87 21.20 21.00
CA THR A 19 3.33 20.12 20.17
C THR A 19 4.33 18.99 20.29
N ALA A 20 4.13 18.12 21.29
CA ALA A 20 4.83 16.86 21.36
C ALA A 20 4.47 16.11 20.08
N SER A 21 5.49 15.81 19.27
CA SER A 21 5.28 15.09 18.02
C SER A 21 4.58 13.77 18.30
N ILE A 22 3.76 13.34 17.34
CA ILE A 22 2.97 12.12 17.46
C ILE A 22 3.86 10.92 17.82
N PRO A 23 3.46 10.07 18.79
CA PRO A 23 4.28 8.96 19.25
C PRO A 23 4.63 7.98 18.11
N THR A 24 5.91 7.81 17.80
CA THR A 24 6.32 6.95 16.69
C THR A 24 5.95 5.48 16.93
N ILE A 25 5.37 4.81 15.93
CA ILE A 25 5.03 3.39 16.03
C ILE A 25 6.26 2.50 15.77
N SER A 26 6.30 1.36 16.45
CA SER A 26 7.28 0.27 16.35
C SER A 26 6.61 -1.09 16.51
N THR A 27 7.34 -2.19 16.27
CA THR A 27 6.83 -3.56 16.42
C THR A 27 7.54 -4.30 17.56
N SER A 28 6.79 -5.04 18.36
CA SER A 28 7.34 -5.99 19.33
C SER A 28 6.52 -7.28 19.31
N GLY A 29 7.16 -8.40 18.99
CA GLY A 29 6.48 -9.68 18.75
C GLY A 29 5.32 -9.52 17.76
N THR A 30 4.13 -9.92 18.18
CA THR A 30 2.91 -9.95 17.37
C THR A 30 2.13 -8.64 17.37
N LYS A 31 2.70 -7.53 17.85
CA LYS A 31 1.98 -6.29 18.17
C LYS A 31 2.71 -5.02 17.75
N PHE A 32 1.95 -4.01 17.33
CA PHE A 32 2.44 -2.64 17.20
C PHE A 32 2.37 -1.90 18.54
N TYR A 33 3.33 -0.99 18.76
CA TYR A 33 3.45 -0.17 19.96
C TYR A 33 3.80 1.28 19.63
N ASP A 34 3.12 2.22 20.29
CA ASP A 34 3.53 3.62 20.29
C ASP A 34 4.80 3.82 21.15
N SER A 35 5.48 4.95 20.98
CA SER A 35 6.70 5.26 21.75
C SER A 35 6.47 5.55 23.24
N ASN A 36 5.22 5.53 23.72
CA ASN A 36 4.87 5.59 25.15
C ASN A 36 4.67 4.18 25.74
N GLY A 37 4.57 3.15 24.90
CA GLY A 37 4.35 1.75 25.29
C GLY A 37 2.89 1.29 25.24
N ASN A 38 1.96 2.08 24.69
CA ASN A 38 0.58 1.66 24.43
C ASN A 38 0.52 0.73 23.21
N GLN A 39 -0.29 -0.34 23.26
CA GLN A 39 -0.50 -1.17 22.06
C GLN A 39 -1.29 -0.36 21.03
N PHE A 40 -0.78 -0.30 19.79
CA PHE A 40 -1.44 0.40 18.69
C PHE A 40 -2.36 -0.57 17.92
N TYR A 41 -3.56 -0.10 17.59
CA TYR A 41 -4.55 -0.79 16.76
C TYR A 41 -4.93 0.11 15.60
N ILE A 42 -4.92 -0.45 14.40
CA ILE A 42 -5.23 0.24 13.15
C ILE A 42 -6.76 0.39 13.03
N LYS A 43 -7.23 1.62 12.96
CA LYS A 43 -8.59 2.02 12.54
C LYS A 43 -8.40 2.87 11.30
N GLY A 44 -8.19 2.20 10.17
CA GLY A 44 -7.64 2.83 8.97
C GLY A 44 -8.64 3.01 7.83
N VAL A 45 -8.28 3.86 6.87
CA VAL A 45 -8.90 3.92 5.54
C VAL A 45 -7.84 3.88 4.46
N VAL A 46 -8.16 3.31 3.31
CA VAL A 46 -7.38 3.50 2.08
C VAL A 46 -7.58 4.93 1.60
N TYR A 47 -6.48 5.63 1.33
CA TYR A 47 -6.46 7.01 0.84
C TYR A 47 -5.58 7.06 -0.42
N GLY A 48 -6.22 7.22 -1.56
CA GLY A 48 -5.61 7.16 -2.89
C GLY A 48 -6.63 7.56 -3.97
N ALA A 49 -6.26 7.33 -5.23
CA ALA A 49 -7.17 7.44 -6.37
C ALA A 49 -6.72 6.49 -7.49
N SER A 50 -7.68 5.95 -8.25
CA SER A 50 -7.44 5.00 -9.36
C SER A 50 -6.48 5.48 -10.45
N ASN A 51 -6.28 6.79 -10.58
CA ASN A 51 -5.47 7.41 -11.63
C ASN A 51 -4.00 7.65 -11.24
N LEU A 52 -3.51 7.05 -10.15
CA LEU A 52 -2.10 7.09 -9.72
C LEU A 52 -1.57 8.49 -9.39
N ILE A 53 -2.44 9.38 -8.90
CA ILE A 53 -2.01 10.66 -8.32
C ILE A 53 -1.44 10.44 -6.92
N ASP A 54 -0.33 11.12 -6.61
CA ASP A 54 0.14 11.29 -5.23
C ASP A 54 -0.85 12.18 -4.46
N VAL A 55 -1.70 11.54 -3.64
CA VAL A 55 -2.68 12.23 -2.80
C VAL A 55 -2.04 12.94 -1.60
N LEU A 56 -0.78 12.65 -1.26
CA LEU A 56 -0.04 13.25 -0.16
C LEU A 56 0.68 14.55 -0.57
N ALA A 57 0.93 14.78 -1.86
CA ALA A 57 1.41 16.09 -2.34
C ALA A 57 0.37 17.21 -2.12
N ASN A 58 -0.94 16.89 -2.07
CA ASN A 58 -2.01 17.87 -1.97
C ASN A 58 -2.34 18.27 -0.52
N THR A 59 -1.42 19.01 0.12
CA THR A 59 -1.56 19.59 1.47
C THR A 59 -2.96 20.16 1.76
N ALA A 60 -3.55 20.91 0.81
CA ALA A 60 -4.84 21.56 1.02
C ALA A 60 -6.02 20.57 1.02
N GLN A 61 -5.91 19.45 0.28
CA GLN A 61 -6.88 18.35 0.32
C GLN A 61 -6.72 17.55 1.62
N CYS A 62 -5.49 17.15 1.97
CA CYS A 62 -5.21 16.43 3.22
C CYS A 62 -5.76 17.15 4.46
N GLN A 63 -5.65 18.47 4.55
CA GLN A 63 -6.21 19.26 5.67
C GLN A 63 -7.74 19.15 5.79
N ARG A 64 -8.46 19.02 4.67
CA ARG A 64 -9.92 18.84 4.64
C ARG A 64 -10.30 17.41 5.01
N ASP A 65 -9.60 16.42 4.46
CA ASP A 65 -9.86 15.01 4.74
C ASP A 65 -9.50 14.64 6.17
N ALA A 66 -8.31 15.02 6.66
CA ALA A 66 -7.85 14.77 8.02
C ALA A 66 -8.86 15.26 9.09
N SER A 67 -9.51 16.40 8.85
CA SER A 67 -10.55 16.95 9.73
C SER A 67 -11.78 16.03 9.84
N LEU A 68 -12.20 15.42 8.73
CA LEU A 68 -13.35 14.51 8.69
C LEU A 68 -12.96 13.07 9.09
N MET A 69 -11.76 12.62 8.75
CA MET A 69 -11.15 11.37 9.19
C MET A 69 -11.00 11.33 10.72
N GLN A 70 -10.54 12.41 11.35
CA GLN A 70 -10.50 12.54 12.82
C GLN A 70 -11.91 12.46 13.42
N THR A 71 -12.91 13.07 12.77
CA THR A 71 -14.32 12.98 13.20
C THR A 71 -14.87 11.55 13.09
N LEU A 72 -14.46 10.78 12.08
CA LEU A 72 -14.79 9.37 11.90
C LEU A 72 -14.08 8.46 12.92
N GLY A 73 -12.96 8.89 13.49
CA GLY A 73 -12.11 8.09 14.39
C GLY A 73 -11.04 7.27 13.66
N VAL A 74 -10.65 7.70 12.45
CA VAL A 74 -9.49 7.18 11.70
C VAL A 74 -8.21 7.50 12.47
N ASN A 75 -7.28 6.55 12.52
CA ASN A 75 -5.89 6.79 12.96
C ASN A 75 -4.85 6.36 11.92
N THR A 76 -5.24 5.78 10.79
CA THR A 76 -4.29 5.30 9.77
C THR A 76 -4.81 5.57 8.36
N VAL A 77 -3.97 6.09 7.47
CA VAL A 77 -4.21 6.08 6.02
C VAL A 77 -3.26 5.10 5.35
N ARG A 78 -3.77 4.29 4.41
CA ARG A 78 -2.96 3.43 3.55
C ARG A 78 -2.91 4.02 2.14
N VAL A 79 -1.71 4.18 1.61
CA VAL A 79 -1.46 4.92 0.36
C VAL A 79 -0.69 4.02 -0.62
N TYR A 80 -1.30 3.74 -1.78
CA TYR A 80 -0.76 2.83 -2.80
C TYR A 80 0.29 3.46 -3.73
N TYR A 81 0.37 4.79 -3.80
CA TYR A 81 1.29 5.50 -4.68
C TYR A 81 1.68 6.85 -4.08
N VAL A 82 2.96 7.18 -4.15
CA VAL A 82 3.56 8.48 -3.84
C VAL A 82 4.68 8.74 -4.83
N ASP A 83 4.90 10.01 -5.18
CA ASP A 83 6.09 10.44 -5.94
C ASP A 83 7.16 10.92 -4.95
N PRO A 84 8.34 10.27 -4.86
CA PRO A 84 9.38 10.64 -3.90
C PRO A 84 10.09 11.97 -4.23
N THR A 85 9.67 12.70 -5.26
CA THR A 85 10.21 14.02 -5.64
C THR A 85 9.30 15.20 -5.29
N GLU A 86 8.05 14.94 -4.88
CA GLU A 86 7.08 15.96 -4.44
C GLU A 86 7.25 16.36 -2.96
N ASP A 87 6.55 17.42 -2.54
CA ASP A 87 6.55 17.94 -1.16
C ASP A 87 5.37 17.40 -0.34
N HIS A 88 5.66 16.47 0.58
CA HIS A 88 4.66 15.87 1.48
C HIS A 88 4.55 16.56 2.85
N ASP A 89 5.42 17.52 3.19
CA ASP A 89 5.52 18.08 4.57
C ASP A 89 4.17 18.57 5.08
N GLY A 90 3.44 19.33 4.26
CA GLY A 90 2.16 19.94 4.65
C GLY A 90 1.00 18.95 4.77
N CYS A 91 1.04 17.80 4.09
CA CYS A 91 0.05 16.74 4.25
C CYS A 91 0.37 15.82 5.41
N MET A 92 1.64 15.43 5.55
CA MET A 92 2.10 14.59 6.67
C MET A 92 1.92 15.32 8.01
N LEU A 93 2.16 16.64 8.06
CA LEU A 93 1.81 17.48 9.21
C LEU A 93 0.29 17.54 9.47
N ALA A 94 -0.53 17.67 8.42
CA ALA A 94 -1.99 17.69 8.58
C ALA A 94 -2.56 16.38 9.14
N PHE A 95 -1.93 15.24 8.81
CA PHE A 95 -2.24 13.95 9.43
C PHE A 95 -1.63 13.81 10.84
N GLU A 96 -0.42 14.30 11.11
CA GLU A 96 0.18 14.32 12.45
C GLU A 96 -0.67 15.15 13.45
N ASP A 97 -1.08 16.37 13.07
CA ASP A 97 -2.00 17.22 13.85
C ASP A 97 -3.37 16.54 14.08
N ALA A 98 -3.79 15.64 13.18
CA ALA A 98 -5.03 14.89 13.29
C ALA A 98 -4.92 13.61 14.14
N GLY A 99 -3.70 13.15 14.46
CA GLY A 99 -3.46 11.86 15.11
C GLY A 99 -3.43 10.65 14.15
N ILE A 100 -3.19 10.90 12.86
CA ILE A 100 -3.26 9.93 11.76
C ILE A 100 -1.86 9.56 11.27
N TYR A 101 -1.63 8.25 11.10
CA TYR A 101 -0.39 7.67 10.59
C TYR A 101 -0.50 7.21 9.14
N ALA A 102 0.59 7.27 8.38
CA ALA A 102 0.67 6.82 6.99
C ALA A 102 1.33 5.43 6.87
N LEU A 103 0.65 4.50 6.21
CA LEU A 103 1.18 3.22 5.74
C LEU A 103 1.45 3.34 4.24
N VAL A 104 2.72 3.47 3.86
CA VAL A 104 3.13 3.94 2.53
C VAL A 104 3.67 2.77 1.69
N ALA A 105 3.16 2.60 0.47
CA ALA A 105 3.73 1.69 -0.52
C ALA A 105 5.10 2.18 -1.01
N LEU A 106 6.08 1.27 -1.11
CA LEU A 106 7.39 1.53 -1.72
C LEU A 106 7.40 1.19 -3.22
N ASP A 107 6.50 0.31 -3.64
CA ASP A 107 6.25 -0.03 -5.02
C ASP A 107 5.37 1.01 -5.73
N SER A 108 5.50 1.05 -7.06
CA SER A 108 4.64 1.80 -7.97
C SER A 108 4.37 0.96 -9.21
N PRO A 109 3.34 1.24 -10.03
CA PRO A 109 3.06 0.46 -11.24
C PRO A 109 4.21 0.38 -12.25
N TYR A 110 5.17 1.32 -12.19
CA TYR A 110 6.37 1.36 -13.04
C TYR A 110 7.60 0.68 -12.39
N SER A 111 7.48 0.19 -11.15
CA SER A 111 8.60 -0.30 -10.35
C SER A 111 8.28 -1.51 -9.44
N ALA A 112 7.06 -2.03 -9.45
CA ALA A 112 6.67 -3.19 -8.66
C ALA A 112 7.44 -4.47 -9.04
N ILE A 113 7.38 -5.50 -8.19
CA ILE A 113 7.87 -6.84 -8.52
C ILE A 113 6.85 -7.51 -9.44
N ASN A 114 7.27 -7.94 -10.63
CA ASN A 114 6.38 -8.55 -11.62
C ASN A 114 5.97 -9.97 -11.19
N ARG A 115 4.67 -10.25 -11.08
CA ARG A 115 4.13 -11.54 -10.61
C ARG A 115 4.32 -12.73 -11.56
N ILE A 116 4.67 -12.48 -12.82
CA ILE A 116 4.83 -13.50 -13.88
C ILE A 116 6.31 -13.80 -14.16
N SER A 117 7.16 -12.78 -14.06
CA SER A 117 8.61 -12.86 -14.22
C SER A 117 9.29 -12.09 -13.08
N PRO A 118 9.27 -12.61 -11.84
CA PRO A 118 9.69 -11.85 -10.68
C PRO A 118 11.20 -11.64 -10.62
N GLU A 119 11.58 -10.39 -10.35
CA GLU A 119 12.95 -9.96 -10.16
C GLU A 119 13.04 -8.89 -9.05
N TRP A 120 14.27 -8.68 -8.54
CA TRP A 120 14.61 -7.61 -7.61
C TRP A 120 15.88 -6.92 -8.12
N THR A 121 15.71 -5.76 -8.75
CA THR A 121 16.75 -5.07 -9.53
C THR A 121 17.29 -3.83 -8.82
N THR A 122 18.44 -3.33 -9.29
CA THR A 122 19.00 -2.07 -8.77
C THR A 122 18.07 -0.88 -9.03
N THR A 123 17.26 -0.91 -10.09
CA THR A 123 16.27 0.14 -10.39
C THR A 123 15.15 0.13 -9.36
N GLN A 124 14.51 -1.03 -9.13
CA GLN A 124 13.45 -1.18 -8.13
C GLN A 124 13.95 -0.82 -6.72
N TYR A 125 15.14 -1.30 -6.34
CA TYR A 125 15.80 -0.90 -5.10
C TYR A 125 15.95 0.61 -4.99
N SER A 126 16.45 1.28 -6.05
CA SER A 126 16.68 2.74 -6.02
C SER A 126 15.36 3.50 -5.81
N ASN A 127 14.31 3.13 -6.55
CA ASN A 127 12.99 3.74 -6.46
C ASN A 127 12.37 3.57 -5.05
N PHE A 128 12.39 2.34 -4.53
CA PHE A 128 11.86 2.05 -3.18
C PHE A 128 12.68 2.80 -2.11
N THR A 129 14.00 2.92 -2.27
CA THR A 129 14.83 3.72 -1.34
C THR A 129 14.61 5.22 -1.45
N ALA A 130 14.14 5.75 -2.59
CA ALA A 130 13.76 7.15 -2.73
C ALA A 130 12.47 7.45 -1.95
N VAL A 131 11.45 6.58 -2.06
CA VAL A 131 10.22 6.68 -1.24
C VAL A 131 10.56 6.55 0.25
N MET A 132 11.44 5.63 0.62
CA MET A 132 11.90 5.53 2.00
C MET A 132 12.63 6.79 2.47
N ASP A 133 13.49 7.40 1.65
CA ASP A 133 14.20 8.64 1.99
C ASP A 133 13.27 9.83 2.22
N ALA A 134 12.22 9.97 1.40
CA ALA A 134 11.21 11.01 1.55
C ALA A 134 10.43 10.84 2.87
N PHE A 135 9.93 9.63 3.15
CA PHE A 135 9.00 9.40 4.26
C PHE A 135 9.63 9.00 5.60
N ALA A 136 10.93 8.67 5.66
CA ALA A 136 11.56 8.16 6.88
C ALA A 136 11.74 9.20 8.01
N ASN A 137 11.58 10.49 7.73
CA ASN A 137 11.74 11.56 8.71
C ASN A 137 10.43 11.91 9.46
N TYR A 138 9.26 11.51 8.94
CA TYR A 138 7.98 11.79 9.60
C TYR A 138 7.72 10.82 10.77
N ASN A 139 7.24 11.36 11.89
CA ASN A 139 6.94 10.56 13.07
C ASN A 139 5.69 9.68 12.87
N ASN A 140 4.74 10.18 12.08
CA ASN A 140 3.52 9.47 11.71
C ASN A 140 3.68 8.49 10.55
N THR A 141 4.88 8.25 9.99
CA THR A 141 5.10 7.08 9.11
C THR A 141 4.97 5.80 9.95
N LEU A 142 3.85 5.08 9.81
CA LEU A 142 3.53 3.83 10.51
C LEU A 142 4.48 2.71 10.08
N GLY A 143 4.68 2.59 8.77
CA GLY A 143 5.40 1.51 8.15
C GLY A 143 5.43 1.64 6.64
N PHE A 144 6.24 0.80 6.01
CA PHE A 144 6.43 0.72 4.57
C PHE A 144 5.96 -0.64 4.05
N VAL A 145 5.25 -0.66 2.92
CA VAL A 145 4.83 -1.88 2.23
C VAL A 145 5.80 -2.14 1.07
N ALA A 146 6.50 -3.27 1.07
CA ALA A 146 7.52 -3.63 0.08
C ALA A 146 6.96 -4.42 -1.13
N GLY A 147 5.68 -4.20 -1.45
CA GLY A 147 4.91 -4.93 -2.45
C GLY A 147 3.44 -5.09 -2.05
N ASN A 148 2.51 -4.67 -2.90
CA ASN A 148 1.09 -4.96 -2.74
C ASN A 148 0.62 -6.10 -3.66
N GLU A 149 0.00 -7.13 -3.09
CA GLU A 149 -0.64 -8.25 -3.81
C GLU A 149 0.22 -8.87 -4.94
N VAL A 150 1.55 -8.82 -4.81
CA VAL A 150 2.49 -9.34 -5.82
C VAL A 150 2.23 -10.82 -6.09
N ILE A 151 1.86 -11.57 -5.06
CA ILE A 151 1.35 -12.93 -5.19
C ILE A 151 -0.18 -12.89 -4.97
N ASN A 152 -0.96 -13.09 -6.03
CA ASN A 152 -2.41 -13.32 -5.98
C ASN A 152 -2.82 -14.67 -6.58
N ASN A 153 -1.87 -15.58 -6.80
CA ASN A 153 -2.12 -16.98 -7.14
C ASN A 153 -1.04 -17.87 -6.52
N ILE A 154 -1.41 -19.05 -6.02
CA ILE A 154 -0.45 -20.03 -5.50
C ILE A 154 0.59 -20.45 -6.56
N SER A 155 0.22 -20.46 -7.85
CA SER A 155 1.14 -20.76 -8.97
C SER A 155 2.19 -19.68 -9.25
N GLN A 156 2.08 -18.49 -8.64
CA GLN A 156 3.02 -17.37 -8.71
C GLN A 156 3.81 -17.21 -7.40
N SER A 157 3.78 -18.23 -6.54
CA SER A 157 4.34 -18.16 -5.19
C SER A 157 5.85 -17.91 -5.16
N ASP A 158 6.59 -18.23 -6.23
CA ASP A 158 8.03 -17.94 -6.37
C ASP A 158 8.37 -16.45 -6.29
N ALA A 159 7.46 -15.56 -6.68
CA ALA A 159 7.62 -14.11 -6.51
C ALA A 159 7.82 -13.69 -5.04
N ALA A 160 7.38 -14.50 -4.07
CA ALA A 160 7.61 -14.22 -2.64
C ALA A 160 9.10 -14.26 -2.25
N LEU A 161 9.98 -14.94 -3.00
CA LEU A 161 11.43 -14.86 -2.81
C LEU A 161 11.94 -13.41 -2.96
N TYR A 162 11.40 -12.70 -3.95
CA TYR A 162 11.83 -11.35 -4.30
C TYR A 162 11.21 -10.30 -3.36
N VAL A 163 9.94 -10.47 -2.97
CA VAL A 163 9.31 -9.68 -1.88
C VAL A 163 10.09 -9.82 -0.57
N LYS A 164 10.53 -11.04 -0.23
CA LYS A 164 11.29 -11.28 1.00
C LYS A 164 12.75 -10.78 0.90
N ALA A 165 13.33 -10.75 -0.31
CA ALA A 165 14.62 -10.14 -0.57
C ALA A 165 14.57 -8.60 -0.53
N SER A 166 13.53 -7.98 -1.10
CA SER A 166 13.36 -6.53 -1.10
C SER A 166 13.20 -6.01 0.33
N ALA A 167 12.25 -6.54 1.10
CA ALA A 167 12.04 -6.16 2.50
C ALA A 167 13.33 -6.27 3.34
N LEU A 168 14.14 -7.31 3.12
CA LEU A 168 15.43 -7.47 3.79
C LEU A 168 16.47 -6.41 3.38
N ASP A 169 16.64 -6.15 2.09
CA ASP A 169 17.59 -5.13 1.61
C ASP A 169 17.16 -3.70 1.95
N LEU A 170 15.85 -3.44 2.04
CA LEU A 170 15.27 -2.16 2.45
C LEU A 170 15.43 -1.92 3.96
N LYS A 171 15.28 -2.96 4.79
CA LYS A 171 15.64 -2.90 6.22
C LYS A 171 17.13 -2.62 6.41
N LYS A 172 18.03 -3.31 5.68
CA LYS A 172 19.48 -2.98 5.68
C LYS A 172 19.73 -1.51 5.27
N TYR A 173 18.99 -0.98 4.31
CA TYR A 173 19.12 0.40 3.86
C TYR A 173 18.70 1.41 4.95
N ARG A 174 17.49 1.24 5.50
CA ARG A 174 16.93 2.00 6.64
C ARG A 174 17.94 2.08 7.79
N ASP A 175 18.43 0.93 8.22
CA ASP A 175 19.33 0.79 9.38
C ASP A 175 20.71 1.40 9.07
N GLY A 176 21.19 1.26 7.82
CA GLY A 176 22.43 1.84 7.32
C GLY A 176 22.40 3.36 7.27
N LYS A 177 21.32 3.96 6.73
CA LYS A 177 21.06 5.42 6.74
C LYS A 177 20.93 5.95 8.17
N GLY A 178 20.56 5.10 9.13
CA GLY A 178 20.40 5.45 10.53
C GLY A 178 19.03 6.06 10.85
N TYR A 179 18.02 5.77 10.01
CA TYR A 179 16.63 6.15 10.27
C TYR A 179 16.07 5.42 11.51
N ARG A 180 14.88 5.83 11.95
CA ARG A 180 14.07 5.05 12.89
C ARG A 180 13.82 3.65 12.32
N GLU A 181 13.65 2.66 13.19
CA GLU A 181 13.25 1.28 12.83
C GLU A 181 11.77 1.23 12.40
N ILE A 182 11.44 1.97 11.33
CA ILE A 182 10.13 2.00 10.67
C ILE A 182 9.88 0.60 10.09
N PRO A 183 8.79 -0.10 10.50
CA PRO A 183 8.48 -1.43 10.04
C PRO A 183 8.38 -1.54 8.51
N VAL A 184 9.02 -2.55 7.90
CA VAL A 184 8.89 -2.88 6.48
C VAL A 184 8.16 -4.22 6.31
N GLY A 185 6.95 -4.17 5.78
CA GLY A 185 6.02 -5.31 5.65
C GLY A 185 5.56 -5.59 4.22
N TYR A 186 4.49 -6.37 4.10
CA TYR A 186 3.84 -6.76 2.84
C TYR A 186 2.31 -6.80 3.02
N THR A 187 1.54 -6.61 1.94
CA THR A 187 0.07 -6.75 1.95
C THR A 187 -0.40 -7.78 0.93
N GLY A 188 -1.10 -8.81 1.40
CA GLY A 188 -1.50 -9.99 0.64
C GLY A 188 -2.93 -9.97 0.10
N ALA A 189 -3.12 -10.68 -1.01
CA ALA A 189 -4.38 -10.81 -1.74
C ALA A 189 -5.41 -11.68 -1.01
N ASP A 190 -6.70 -11.41 -1.23
CA ASP A 190 -7.83 -12.22 -0.71
C ASP A 190 -7.94 -13.57 -1.45
N VAL A 191 -7.03 -14.49 -1.09
CA VAL A 191 -6.84 -15.78 -1.74
C VAL A 191 -6.60 -16.85 -0.66
N ILE A 192 -7.68 -17.52 -0.28
CA ILE A 192 -7.75 -18.47 0.85
C ILE A 192 -6.63 -19.52 0.83
N ASP A 193 -6.41 -20.21 -0.30
CA ASP A 193 -5.38 -21.25 -0.41
C ASP A 193 -3.92 -20.72 -0.38
N LEU A 194 -3.73 -19.40 -0.53
CA LEU A 194 -2.42 -18.75 -0.55
C LEU A 194 -2.08 -18.10 0.79
N MET A 195 -3.03 -17.44 1.44
CA MET A 195 -2.81 -16.62 2.66
C MET A 195 -2.03 -17.38 3.75
N PRO A 196 -2.44 -18.58 4.22
CA PRO A 196 -1.77 -19.24 5.34
C PRO A 196 -0.34 -19.71 5.01
N VAL A 197 -0.05 -20.04 3.74
CA VAL A 197 1.31 -20.43 3.32
C VAL A 197 2.20 -19.21 3.08
N LEU A 198 1.66 -18.16 2.47
CA LEU A 198 2.38 -16.92 2.18
C LEU A 198 2.74 -16.14 3.46
N GLN A 199 1.79 -15.95 4.38
CA GLN A 199 2.04 -15.24 5.64
C GLN A 199 3.16 -15.93 6.42
N ASN A 200 3.09 -17.26 6.55
CA ASN A 200 4.08 -18.06 7.26
C ASN A 200 5.44 -18.03 6.56
N TYR A 201 5.49 -18.09 5.22
CA TYR A 201 6.74 -17.93 4.48
C TYR A 201 7.39 -16.56 4.71
N LEU A 202 6.62 -15.47 4.76
CA LEU A 202 7.18 -14.12 4.98
C LEU A 202 7.67 -13.88 6.42
N ALA A 203 7.10 -14.57 7.42
CA ALA A 203 7.51 -14.47 8.82
C ALA A 203 8.61 -15.47 9.25
N CYS A 204 8.89 -16.52 8.48
CA CYS A 204 9.77 -17.62 8.91
C CYS A 204 11.28 -17.33 8.79
N GLY A 205 12.09 -18.10 9.53
CA GLY A 205 13.54 -18.22 9.31
C GLY A 205 14.37 -17.03 9.82
N THR A 206 15.59 -16.86 9.28
CA THR A 206 16.57 -15.84 9.73
C THR A 206 16.14 -14.40 9.43
N TYR A 207 15.32 -14.21 8.40
CA TYR A 207 14.88 -12.91 7.93
C TYR A 207 13.37 -12.95 7.77
N ALA A 208 12.68 -11.97 8.34
CA ALA A 208 11.24 -11.80 8.24
C ALA A 208 10.89 -10.38 7.81
N VAL A 209 9.70 -10.21 7.23
CA VAL A 209 9.04 -8.90 7.14
C VAL A 209 8.63 -8.43 8.55
N ASP A 210 8.49 -7.13 8.77
CA ASP A 210 8.16 -6.58 10.10
C ASP A 210 6.65 -6.63 10.42
N PHE A 211 5.78 -6.78 9.41
CA PHE A 211 4.34 -7.03 9.55
C PHE A 211 3.78 -7.71 8.28
N PHE A 212 2.58 -8.29 8.40
CA PHE A 212 1.78 -8.78 7.27
C PHE A 212 0.38 -8.18 7.32
N GLY A 213 -0.04 -7.51 6.25
CA GLY A 213 -1.43 -7.12 6.04
C GLY A 213 -2.13 -8.15 5.16
N GLN A 214 -3.38 -8.49 5.48
CA GLN A 214 -4.22 -9.36 4.65
C GLN A 214 -5.42 -8.57 4.11
N ASN A 215 -5.69 -8.63 2.81
CA ASN A 215 -6.95 -8.14 2.26
C ASN A 215 -8.03 -9.22 2.47
N SER A 216 -9.18 -8.88 3.08
CA SER A 216 -10.28 -9.84 3.33
C SER A 216 -11.64 -9.18 3.20
N TYR A 217 -12.33 -9.53 2.11
CA TYR A 217 -13.68 -9.06 1.76
C TYR A 217 -14.76 -10.13 2.08
N SER A 218 -14.40 -11.17 2.83
CA SER A 218 -15.26 -12.30 3.16
C SER A 218 -16.48 -11.95 4.04
N TRP A 219 -16.41 -10.87 4.84
CA TRP A 219 -17.53 -10.39 5.65
C TRP A 219 -18.42 -9.41 4.87
N CYS A 220 -19.51 -9.91 4.29
CA CYS A 220 -20.51 -9.11 3.57
C CYS A 220 -21.82 -8.95 4.36
N GLY A 221 -22.23 -7.70 4.61
CA GLY A 221 -23.55 -7.39 5.20
C GLY A 221 -23.73 -7.95 6.63
N SER A 222 -24.86 -8.62 6.86
CA SER A 222 -25.17 -9.26 8.16
C SER A 222 -24.54 -10.64 8.27
N SER A 223 -23.21 -10.69 8.37
CA SER A 223 -22.43 -11.93 8.63
C SER A 223 -22.03 -12.05 10.11
N SER A 224 -21.21 -13.05 10.43
CA SER A 224 -20.66 -13.32 11.76
C SER A 224 -19.22 -13.84 11.68
N PHE A 225 -18.51 -13.89 12.82
CA PHE A 225 -17.12 -14.38 12.92
C PHE A 225 -16.89 -15.78 12.32
N THR A 226 -17.90 -16.66 12.36
CA THR A 226 -17.83 -18.00 11.76
C THR A 226 -18.40 -18.06 10.34
N GLU A 227 -19.36 -17.22 9.99
CA GLU A 227 -19.99 -17.22 8.65
C GLU A 227 -19.16 -16.49 7.59
N SER A 228 -18.36 -15.49 8.00
CA SER A 228 -17.34 -14.84 7.18
C SER A 228 -16.11 -15.72 6.93
N GLY A 229 -15.77 -16.63 7.85
CA GLY A 229 -14.48 -17.33 7.86
C GLY A 229 -13.39 -16.62 8.68
N TYR A 230 -13.67 -15.46 9.30
CA TYR A 230 -12.72 -14.78 10.19
C TYR A 230 -12.23 -15.68 11.35
N SER A 231 -13.03 -16.66 11.78
CA SER A 231 -12.61 -17.67 12.78
C SER A 231 -11.55 -18.65 12.27
N GLU A 232 -11.42 -18.84 10.96
CA GLU A 232 -10.38 -19.66 10.33
C GLU A 232 -9.12 -18.82 10.10
N GLU A 233 -9.24 -17.58 9.61
CA GLU A 233 -8.14 -16.60 9.53
C GLU A 233 -7.48 -16.37 10.91
N TYR A 234 -8.29 -16.23 11.97
CA TYR A 234 -7.80 -16.12 13.35
C TYR A 234 -7.08 -17.39 13.83
N ALA A 235 -7.54 -18.58 13.41
CA ALA A 235 -6.88 -19.84 13.75
C ALA A 235 -5.53 -19.98 13.05
N ASP A 236 -5.40 -19.58 11.79
CA ASP A 236 -4.12 -19.58 11.06
C ASP A 236 -3.13 -18.52 11.56
N ALA A 237 -3.64 -17.40 12.10
CA ALA A 237 -2.85 -16.40 12.81
C ALA A 237 -2.37 -16.83 14.22
N SER A 238 -2.91 -17.92 14.79
CA SER A 238 -2.71 -18.28 16.21
C SER A 238 -1.27 -18.63 16.62
N SER A 239 -0.38 -18.89 15.66
CA SER A 239 1.05 -19.12 15.88
C SER A 239 1.95 -18.13 15.13
N TYR A 240 1.39 -17.01 14.68
CA TYR A 240 2.10 -16.00 13.90
C TYR A 240 2.99 -15.13 14.79
N SER A 241 4.22 -14.83 14.34
CA SER A 241 5.27 -14.25 15.18
C SER A 241 5.50 -12.74 15.01
N ILE A 242 4.80 -12.12 14.06
CA ILE A 242 4.87 -10.69 13.73
C ILE A 242 3.44 -10.11 13.74
N PRO A 243 3.23 -8.78 13.74
CA PRO A 243 1.90 -8.20 13.71
C PRO A 243 1.16 -8.55 12.42
N ILE A 244 -0.11 -8.91 12.57
CA ILE A 244 -1.06 -9.12 11.47
C ILE A 244 -2.27 -8.20 11.64
N PHE A 245 -2.81 -7.70 10.53
CA PHE A 245 -3.99 -6.84 10.47
C PHE A 245 -4.67 -6.99 9.11
N PHE A 246 -5.92 -6.56 8.98
CA PHE A 246 -6.54 -6.50 7.66
C PHE A 246 -6.11 -5.23 6.93
N SER A 247 -5.38 -5.37 5.82
CA SER A 247 -4.92 -4.23 5.01
C SER A 247 -6.02 -3.65 4.11
N GLU A 248 -7.09 -4.40 3.87
CA GLU A 248 -8.38 -4.00 3.29
C GLU A 248 -9.51 -4.86 3.90
N THR A 249 -10.61 -4.22 4.35
CA THR A 249 -11.94 -4.86 4.53
C THR A 249 -13.05 -3.92 4.02
N GLY A 250 -14.29 -4.41 4.04
CA GLY A 250 -15.49 -3.59 3.78
C GLY A 250 -16.26 -3.98 2.53
N CYS A 251 -16.55 -5.27 2.34
CA CYS A 251 -17.34 -5.81 1.22
C CYS A 251 -18.59 -4.97 0.88
N ASN A 252 -18.71 -4.54 -0.37
CA ASN A 252 -19.80 -3.67 -0.83
C ASN A 252 -21.01 -4.40 -1.44
N LEU A 253 -21.05 -5.74 -1.46
CA LEU A 253 -22.18 -6.54 -1.97
C LEU A 253 -23.52 -6.29 -1.26
N VAL A 254 -23.50 -5.67 -0.06
CA VAL A 254 -24.68 -5.24 0.68
C VAL A 254 -24.52 -3.77 1.07
N GLN A 255 -25.34 -2.90 0.44
CA GLN A 255 -25.35 -1.46 0.71
C GLN A 255 -26.60 -1.01 1.49
N PRO A 256 -26.47 -0.04 2.41
CA PRO A 256 -25.21 0.53 2.89
C PRO A 256 -24.41 -0.48 3.73
N ARG A 257 -23.10 -0.49 3.52
CA ARG A 257 -22.16 -1.33 4.29
C ARG A 257 -22.35 -1.13 5.81
N PRO A 258 -22.62 -2.18 6.60
CA PRO A 258 -22.92 -2.05 8.02
C PRO A 258 -21.68 -2.08 8.94
N PHE A 259 -20.52 -2.45 8.38
CA PHE A 259 -19.22 -2.55 9.06
C PHE A 259 -19.24 -3.36 10.38
N THR A 260 -20.03 -4.43 10.42
CA THR A 260 -20.16 -5.33 11.58
C THR A 260 -18.94 -6.23 11.81
N ASP A 261 -18.09 -6.38 10.81
CA ASP A 261 -16.74 -6.97 10.89
C ASP A 261 -15.88 -6.26 11.94
N GLN A 262 -15.97 -4.93 12.00
CA GLN A 262 -15.20 -4.10 12.92
C GLN A 262 -15.40 -4.48 14.38
N ALA A 263 -16.61 -4.95 14.73
CA ALA A 263 -16.93 -5.38 16.09
C ALA A 263 -16.20 -6.67 16.50
N ALA A 264 -15.91 -7.58 15.56
CA ALA A 264 -15.08 -8.75 15.82
C ALA A 264 -13.58 -8.37 15.84
N ILE A 265 -13.14 -7.56 14.88
CA ILE A 265 -11.75 -7.14 14.69
C ILE A 265 -11.19 -6.37 15.90
N LEU A 266 -11.99 -5.43 16.42
CA LEU A 266 -11.58 -4.47 17.45
C LEU A 266 -12.14 -4.81 18.85
N SER A 267 -12.52 -6.07 19.08
CA SER A 267 -12.96 -6.62 20.37
C SER A 267 -12.35 -8.01 20.62
N ALA A 268 -12.75 -8.63 21.74
CA ALA A 268 -12.21 -9.87 22.29
C ALA A 268 -12.08 -11.06 21.32
N ASP A 269 -12.87 -11.13 20.24
CA ASP A 269 -12.79 -12.20 19.23
C ASP A 269 -11.44 -12.18 18.48
N MET A 270 -10.89 -11.00 18.17
CA MET A 270 -9.66 -10.87 17.36
C MET A 270 -8.57 -9.97 17.96
N GLU A 271 -8.90 -8.99 18.81
CA GLU A 271 -7.98 -7.94 19.30
C GLU A 271 -6.70 -8.46 19.99
N ASN A 272 -6.72 -9.71 20.44
CA ASN A 272 -5.59 -10.32 21.12
C ASN A 272 -4.42 -10.62 20.16
N LEU A 273 -4.72 -10.97 18.91
CA LEU A 273 -3.75 -11.31 17.86
C LEU A 273 -3.71 -10.28 16.71
N TRP A 274 -4.89 -9.83 16.25
CA TRP A 274 -5.01 -8.93 15.12
C TRP A 274 -4.90 -7.48 15.58
N SER A 275 -4.13 -6.69 14.83
CA SER A 275 -3.80 -5.29 15.14
C SER A 275 -4.73 -4.29 14.45
N GLY A 276 -6.00 -4.67 14.21
CA GLY A 276 -7.01 -3.83 13.58
C GLY A 276 -7.21 -4.05 12.08
N SER A 277 -7.77 -3.05 11.39
CA SER A 277 -8.18 -3.13 9.99
C SER A 277 -8.22 -1.78 9.29
N ILE A 278 -8.09 -1.81 7.96
CA ILE A 278 -8.17 -0.65 7.06
C ILE A 278 -9.35 -0.82 6.12
N ILE A 279 -10.26 0.14 6.07
CA ILE A 279 -11.43 0.11 5.19
C ILE A 279 -11.04 0.55 3.77
N TYR A 280 -11.41 -0.26 2.78
CA TYR A 280 -11.37 0.12 1.37
C TYR A 280 -12.71 0.80 0.99
N GLU A 281 -12.78 2.07 0.60
CA GLU A 281 -11.76 3.11 0.64
C GLU A 281 -12.37 4.49 1.01
N TRP A 282 -11.57 5.54 1.10
CA TRP A 282 -12.04 6.88 1.50
C TRP A 282 -12.95 7.53 0.46
N LEU A 283 -12.47 7.68 -0.77
CA LEU A 283 -13.14 8.39 -1.85
C LEU A 283 -14.06 7.46 -2.66
N GLU A 284 -15.22 7.94 -3.07
CA GLU A 284 -16.08 7.24 -4.02
C GLU A 284 -15.51 7.29 -5.43
N GLU A 285 -15.21 6.11 -5.99
CA GLU A 285 -14.88 5.93 -7.40
C GLU A 285 -15.92 5.02 -8.09
N ALA A 286 -15.70 4.66 -9.36
CA ALA A 286 -16.62 3.84 -10.16
C ALA A 286 -16.72 2.35 -9.71
N ASN A 287 -16.30 2.06 -8.48
CA ASN A 287 -16.25 0.74 -7.84
C ASN A 287 -17.25 0.61 -6.67
N ASP A 288 -17.99 1.67 -6.32
CA ASP A 288 -18.97 1.76 -5.23
C ASP A 288 -18.38 1.40 -3.84
N TYR A 289 -17.12 1.78 -3.58
CA TYR A 289 -16.35 1.47 -2.36
C TYR A 289 -16.03 2.67 -1.44
N GLY A 290 -16.47 3.88 -1.76
CA GLY A 290 -16.15 5.07 -0.99
C GLY A 290 -16.84 5.18 0.37
N LEU A 291 -16.38 6.17 1.14
CA LEU A 291 -17.04 6.70 2.34
C LEU A 291 -17.48 8.16 2.15
N VAL A 292 -16.76 8.92 1.32
CA VAL A 292 -17.03 10.33 1.00
C VAL A 292 -16.97 10.61 -0.51
N ASP A 293 -17.67 11.66 -0.93
CA ASP A 293 -17.52 12.28 -2.25
C ASP A 293 -16.96 13.71 -2.10
N TYR A 294 -16.17 14.15 -3.09
CA TYR A 294 -15.71 15.53 -3.22
C TYR A 294 -16.69 16.29 -4.12
N VAL A 295 -17.67 16.98 -3.52
CA VAL A 295 -18.82 17.59 -4.24
C VAL A 295 -18.44 18.86 -5.02
N ALA A 296 -17.51 18.73 -5.97
CA ALA A 296 -17.29 19.58 -7.14
C ALA A 296 -16.17 19.00 -8.04
N SER A 297 -16.56 18.50 -9.23
CA SER A 297 -15.70 18.32 -10.42
C SER A 297 -14.69 17.16 -10.47
N ALA A 298 -14.27 16.84 -11.71
CA ALA A 298 -13.39 15.71 -12.06
C ALA A 298 -11.90 15.99 -11.75
N THR A 299 -11.59 16.60 -10.61
CA THR A 299 -10.23 17.02 -10.22
C THR A 299 -9.73 16.34 -8.94
N LEU A 300 -10.42 15.29 -8.46
CA LEU A 300 -10.08 14.51 -7.27
C LEU A 300 -9.76 15.39 -6.05
N SER A 301 -10.48 16.51 -5.92
CA SER A 301 -10.26 17.50 -4.88
C SER A 301 -11.51 18.33 -4.63
N GLY A 302 -11.80 18.60 -3.36
CA GLY A 302 -12.97 19.34 -2.92
C GLY A 302 -13.17 19.26 -1.41
N THR A 303 -14.34 19.67 -0.93
CA THR A 303 -14.76 19.40 0.45
C THR A 303 -15.28 17.96 0.51
N PRO A 304 -14.72 17.07 1.36
CA PRO A 304 -15.28 15.74 1.53
C PRO A 304 -16.64 15.81 2.21
N THR A 305 -17.62 15.12 1.62
CA THR A 305 -18.95 14.95 2.21
C THR A 305 -19.26 13.45 2.33
N PRO A 306 -19.71 12.97 3.50
CA PRO A 306 -20.16 11.59 3.66
C PRO A 306 -21.22 11.20 2.63
N LEU A 307 -21.05 10.03 2.00
CA LEU A 307 -21.98 9.53 0.99
C LEU A 307 -23.40 9.35 1.57
N ALA A 308 -24.39 9.80 0.81
CA ALA A 308 -25.81 9.68 1.16
C ALA A 308 -26.31 8.22 1.24
N THR A 309 -25.49 7.24 0.84
CA THR A 309 -25.73 5.81 1.08
C THR A 309 -25.78 5.49 2.57
N GLY A 310 -24.93 6.12 3.39
CA GLY A 310 -24.86 5.95 4.85
C GLY A 310 -23.71 5.09 5.36
N GLY A 311 -22.78 4.63 4.50
CA GLY A 311 -21.63 3.82 4.91
C GLY A 311 -20.75 4.51 5.97
N PHE A 312 -20.44 5.80 5.77
CA PHE A 312 -19.70 6.62 6.74
C PHE A 312 -20.36 6.63 8.13
N SER A 313 -21.67 6.87 8.20
CA SER A 313 -22.41 6.90 9.46
C SER A 313 -22.48 5.52 10.15
N ASN A 314 -22.50 4.43 9.39
CA ASN A 314 -22.42 3.09 9.95
C ASN A 314 -21.04 2.83 10.57
N LEU A 315 -19.96 3.10 9.82
CA LEU A 315 -18.59 2.94 10.30
C LEU A 315 -18.31 3.80 11.54
N MET A 316 -18.73 5.08 11.53
CA MET A 316 -18.63 5.99 12.67
C MET A 316 -19.37 5.45 13.90
N SER A 317 -20.54 4.82 13.71
CA SER A 317 -21.33 4.23 14.81
C SER A 317 -20.64 3.02 15.44
N GLN A 318 -19.96 2.19 14.64
CA GLN A 318 -19.13 1.08 15.13
C GLN A 318 -17.94 1.64 15.92
N TRP A 319 -17.12 2.46 15.25
CA TRP A 319 -15.84 2.96 15.78
C TRP A 319 -15.97 3.93 16.96
N ALA A 320 -17.11 4.57 17.17
CA ALA A 320 -17.39 5.34 18.38
C ALA A 320 -17.38 4.49 19.67
N THR A 321 -17.67 3.20 19.57
CA THR A 321 -17.70 2.27 20.72
C THR A 321 -16.43 1.41 20.84
N LEU A 322 -15.85 1.03 19.70
CA LEU A 322 -14.72 0.10 19.60
C LEU A 322 -13.38 0.79 19.91
N ASN A 323 -12.89 0.58 21.13
CA ASN A 323 -11.68 1.22 21.67
C ASN A 323 -10.78 0.18 22.39
N PRO A 324 -10.14 -0.75 21.65
CA PRO A 324 -9.27 -1.77 22.23
C PRO A 324 -8.04 -1.14 22.88
N THR A 325 -7.75 -1.51 24.13
CA THR A 325 -6.60 -0.99 24.91
C THR A 325 -5.37 -1.89 24.85
N GLY A 326 -5.56 -3.17 24.52
CA GLY A 326 -4.49 -4.16 24.35
C GLY A 326 -3.63 -4.40 25.60
N THR A 327 -2.43 -4.91 25.38
CA THR A 327 -1.43 -5.16 26.44
C THR A 327 -0.27 -4.16 26.29
N PRO A 328 -0.06 -3.20 27.22
CA PRO A 328 1.09 -2.31 27.20
C PRO A 328 2.44 -3.04 27.11
N SER A 329 3.42 -2.45 26.42
CA SER A 329 4.71 -3.07 26.10
C SER A 329 5.49 -3.53 27.33
N SER A 330 5.37 -2.79 28.44
CA SER A 330 5.96 -3.11 29.74
C SER A 330 5.40 -4.36 30.41
N MET A 331 4.26 -4.88 29.94
CA MET A 331 3.63 -6.13 30.39
C MET A 331 3.57 -7.20 29.29
N TYR A 332 3.96 -6.87 28.06
CA TYR A 332 4.01 -7.82 26.95
C TYR A 332 5.36 -8.54 26.90
N THR A 333 5.33 -9.87 26.84
CA THR A 333 6.53 -10.70 26.64
C THR A 333 6.30 -11.55 25.38
N PRO A 334 7.01 -11.29 24.27
CA PRO A 334 6.96 -12.12 23.06
C PRO A 334 7.31 -13.57 23.40
N ASN A 335 6.34 -14.47 23.22
CA ASN A 335 6.46 -15.90 23.52
C ASN A 335 6.20 -16.81 22.30
N VAL A 336 5.79 -16.22 21.16
CA VAL A 336 5.62 -16.92 19.88
C VAL A 336 6.96 -16.93 19.13
N THR A 337 7.42 -18.11 18.75
CA THR A 337 8.60 -18.28 17.89
C THR A 337 8.23 -18.15 16.41
N PRO A 338 9.12 -17.67 15.53
CA PRO A 338 8.90 -17.66 14.09
C PRO A 338 8.44 -19.02 13.54
N PRO A 339 7.48 -19.06 12.59
CA PRO A 339 6.98 -20.30 12.02
C PRO A 339 8.07 -21.04 11.23
N SER A 340 7.90 -22.36 11.09
CA SER A 340 8.72 -23.15 10.16
C SER A 340 8.47 -22.70 8.73
N CYS A 341 9.53 -22.45 7.96
CA CYS A 341 9.36 -22.07 6.56
C CYS A 341 8.69 -23.19 5.73
N PRO A 342 7.64 -22.90 4.94
CA PRO A 342 6.99 -23.91 4.10
C PRO A 342 7.93 -24.58 3.09
N SER A 343 7.77 -25.88 2.90
CA SER A 343 8.44 -26.65 1.82
C SER A 343 7.59 -26.61 0.55
N SER A 344 8.22 -26.77 -0.63
CA SER A 344 7.49 -26.76 -1.91
C SER A 344 6.46 -27.89 -1.98
N THR A 345 5.23 -27.61 -2.43
CA THR A 345 4.13 -28.59 -2.51
C THR A 345 3.75 -28.89 -3.95
N ALA A 346 3.28 -30.12 -4.19
CA ALA A 346 2.65 -30.49 -5.46
C ALA A 346 1.29 -29.81 -5.70
N SER A 347 0.73 -29.12 -4.69
CA SER A 347 -0.50 -28.33 -4.80
C SER A 347 -0.30 -26.91 -5.30
N GLY A 348 0.95 -26.47 -5.49
CA GLY A 348 1.27 -25.21 -6.16
C GLY A 348 2.28 -24.30 -5.46
N TRP A 349 2.60 -24.53 -4.18
CA TRP A 349 3.61 -23.69 -3.50
C TRP A 349 5.01 -24.03 -4.02
N LEU A 350 5.63 -23.11 -4.77
CA LEU A 350 6.83 -23.39 -5.56
C LEU A 350 8.14 -23.27 -4.76
N ILE A 351 8.16 -22.45 -3.69
CA ILE A 351 9.38 -22.16 -2.93
C ILE A 351 9.70 -23.25 -1.91
N ASN A 352 10.96 -23.67 -1.84
CA ASN A 352 11.47 -24.35 -0.64
C ASN A 352 11.96 -23.31 0.38
N GLY A 353 11.37 -23.33 1.58
CA GLY A 353 11.39 -22.21 2.52
C GLY A 353 12.75 -21.65 2.96
N ASN A 354 13.81 -22.46 2.90
CA ASN A 354 15.19 -22.07 3.22
C ASN A 354 16.03 -21.73 1.97
N ALA A 355 15.40 -21.44 0.83
CA ALA A 355 16.09 -20.99 -0.38
C ALA A 355 16.82 -19.66 -0.15
N ALA A 356 17.93 -19.46 -0.87
CA ALA A 356 18.70 -18.23 -0.81
C ALA A 356 17.89 -17.06 -1.40
N LEU A 357 17.74 -15.98 -0.63
CA LEU A 357 17.01 -14.80 -1.09
C LEU A 357 17.83 -14.05 -2.16
N PRO A 358 17.22 -13.65 -3.30
CA PRO A 358 17.85 -12.89 -4.39
C PRO A 358 18.13 -11.43 -3.98
N THR A 359 19.01 -11.26 -3.00
CA THR A 359 19.38 -9.97 -2.41
C THR A 359 20.49 -9.29 -3.22
N LEU A 360 20.33 -7.98 -3.43
CA LEU A 360 21.28 -7.13 -4.14
C LEU A 360 22.51 -6.80 -3.29
N ASN A 361 22.42 -6.97 -1.95
CA ASN A 361 23.50 -6.80 -0.98
C ASN A 361 24.27 -5.47 -1.13
N LYS A 362 23.54 -4.40 -1.46
CA LYS A 362 24.05 -3.03 -1.50
C LYS A 362 24.55 -2.63 -0.10
N ALA A 363 25.82 -2.27 0.01
CA ALA A 363 26.38 -1.77 1.26
C ALA A 363 26.11 -0.26 1.39
N VAL A 364 25.31 0.13 2.38
CA VAL A 364 25.17 1.54 2.78
C VAL A 364 26.32 1.90 3.71
N VAL A 365 27.10 2.92 3.35
CA VAL A 365 28.09 3.52 4.26
C VAL A 365 27.32 4.28 5.34
N SER A 366 27.35 3.80 6.58
CA SER A 366 26.52 4.40 7.62
C SER A 366 26.98 5.79 7.99
N THR A 367 26.11 6.77 7.76
CA THR A 367 26.33 8.20 8.00
C THR A 367 26.07 8.62 9.45
N ARG A 368 26.14 7.68 10.40
CA ARG A 368 26.07 7.96 11.85
C ARG A 368 27.31 8.74 12.31
N SER A 369 27.29 10.05 12.09
CA SER A 369 28.23 11.01 12.69
C SER A 369 28.16 10.85 14.21
N SER A 370 29.20 10.27 14.80
CA SER A 370 29.27 9.95 16.21
C SER A 370 29.48 11.22 17.04
N THR A 371 28.38 11.87 17.44
CA THR A 371 28.40 12.92 18.47
C THR A 371 28.58 12.30 19.86
N SER A 372 29.73 11.65 20.05
CA SER A 372 30.18 11.09 21.33
C SER A 372 31.55 11.67 21.68
N SER A 373 31.64 12.21 22.89
CA SER A 373 32.78 13.02 23.34
C SER A 373 34.05 12.18 23.50
N SER A 374 35.05 12.50 22.67
CA SER A 374 36.48 12.20 22.79
C SER A 374 36.98 11.47 24.07
N SER A 375 37.63 10.32 23.88
CA SER A 375 39.09 10.22 24.14
C SER A 375 39.73 8.95 23.58
N SER A 376 40.98 9.14 23.14
CA SER A 376 42.07 8.23 22.71
C SER A 376 42.09 6.74 23.16
N THR A 377 42.86 5.82 22.55
CA THR A 377 43.59 5.66 21.25
C THR A 377 44.37 4.33 21.33
N SER A 378 44.27 3.42 20.34
CA SER A 378 45.22 2.35 19.92
C SER A 378 44.44 1.22 19.21
N GLN A 379 44.74 0.80 17.97
CA GLN A 379 45.86 -0.09 17.55
C GLN A 379 45.76 -1.52 18.16
N THR A 380 45.74 -2.63 17.40
CA THR A 380 45.85 -2.83 15.93
C THR A 380 45.28 -4.19 15.46
N SER A 381 45.19 -4.36 14.13
CA SER A 381 45.35 -5.60 13.34
C SER A 381 44.36 -6.77 13.47
N ASN A 382 43.76 -7.12 12.32
CA ASN A 382 43.15 -8.43 12.04
C ASN A 382 44.21 -9.56 12.05
N THR A 383 43.81 -10.78 12.39
CA THR A 383 44.25 -12.02 11.70
C THR A 383 43.21 -13.11 11.88
N SER A 384 42.79 -13.73 10.78
CA SER A 384 41.85 -14.86 10.76
C SER A 384 42.58 -16.20 10.73
N THR A 385 42.30 -17.11 11.67
CA THR A 385 42.65 -18.54 11.55
C THR A 385 41.58 -19.40 12.22
N SER A 386 41.50 -20.68 11.88
CA SER A 386 40.26 -21.47 12.06
C SER A 386 40.45 -22.83 12.75
N LYS A 387 39.34 -23.34 13.33
CA LYS A 387 39.06 -24.73 13.78
C LYS A 387 39.86 -25.28 14.98
N SER A 388 39.13 -25.56 16.08
CA SER A 388 38.78 -26.94 16.50
C SER A 388 38.77 -27.19 18.04
N SER A 389 37.58 -27.50 18.54
CA SER A 389 37.21 -28.37 19.69
C SER A 389 38.18 -28.65 20.87
N LYS A 390 37.68 -28.43 22.10
CA LYS A 390 37.20 -29.51 23.00
C LYS A 390 36.51 -29.01 24.29
N GLN A 391 35.80 -29.93 24.96
CA GLN A 391 35.26 -29.84 26.34
C GLN A 391 36.41 -30.10 27.37
N THR A 392 36.32 -29.98 28.70
CA THR A 392 35.27 -29.63 29.72
C THR A 392 36.03 -28.95 30.92
N GLU A 393 35.58 -28.68 32.17
CA GLU A 393 34.38 -28.97 32.99
C GLU A 393 34.24 -27.98 34.18
N ALA A 394 33.11 -28.08 34.91
CA ALA A 394 32.93 -27.82 36.35
C ALA A 394 33.07 -26.39 36.97
N ALA A 395 32.11 -26.09 37.85
CA ALA A 395 32.15 -25.03 38.89
C ALA A 395 32.46 -25.72 40.28
N PRO A 396 32.14 -25.22 41.52
CA PRO A 396 31.22 -24.14 41.94
C PRO A 396 31.72 -23.28 43.15
N ALA A 397 30.76 -22.68 43.89
CA ALA A 397 30.79 -22.21 45.29
C ALA A 397 31.30 -20.77 45.61
N VAL A 398 30.75 -20.02 46.59
CA VAL A 398 29.40 -19.94 47.22
C VAL A 398 29.29 -18.69 48.13
N ALA A 399 28.07 -18.21 48.45
CA ALA A 399 27.71 -17.27 49.56
C ALA A 399 28.21 -15.80 49.52
N SER A 400 27.68 -14.83 50.30
CA SER A 400 26.32 -14.59 50.89
C SER A 400 26.29 -13.22 51.64
N GLY A 401 25.10 -12.67 51.95
CA GLY A 401 24.90 -11.46 52.78
C GLY A 401 24.89 -10.14 52.00
N SER A 402 23.89 -9.23 52.03
CA SER A 402 22.68 -8.97 52.85
C SER A 402 22.84 -8.07 54.11
N ALA A 403 21.83 -7.21 54.29
CA ALA A 403 21.55 -6.19 55.34
C ALA A 403 22.43 -4.89 55.36
N THR A 404 21.86 -3.66 55.26
CA THR A 404 21.20 -2.78 56.28
C THR A 404 22.17 -2.33 57.41
N THR A 405 22.24 -1.09 57.95
CA THR A 405 21.21 -0.06 58.27
C THR A 405 21.75 1.40 58.39
N THR A 406 20.87 2.39 58.13
CA THR A 406 20.66 3.73 58.79
C THR A 406 21.81 4.55 59.44
N GLY A 407 21.75 5.89 59.30
CA GLY A 407 22.38 6.82 60.26
C GLY A 407 22.33 8.32 59.90
N ASP A 408 21.37 9.07 60.46
CA ASP A 408 21.36 10.54 60.46
C ASP A 408 22.40 11.13 61.44
N GLY A 409 22.88 12.37 61.20
CA GLY A 409 23.71 13.09 62.17
C GLY A 409 24.24 14.45 61.70
N SER A 410 23.60 15.55 62.11
CA SER A 410 24.04 16.94 61.85
C SER A 410 24.99 17.47 62.93
N GLY A 411 25.97 18.33 62.60
CA GLY A 411 26.89 18.92 63.58
C GLY A 411 27.98 19.86 63.03
N SER A 412 27.66 21.15 62.87
CA SER A 412 28.54 22.27 62.45
C SER A 412 29.81 22.47 63.31
N THR A 413 30.94 22.92 62.72
CA THR A 413 31.59 24.22 63.08
C THR A 413 32.81 24.66 62.22
N SER A 414 32.91 25.99 62.03
CA SER A 414 34.11 26.84 61.78
C SER A 414 35.03 26.65 60.55
N ASP A 415 35.06 27.69 59.71
CA ASP A 415 36.15 28.03 58.77
C ASP A 415 37.42 28.55 59.49
N PRO A 416 38.56 28.72 58.77
CA PRO A 416 38.80 30.05 58.18
C PRO A 416 39.39 30.05 56.74
N GLU A 417 38.88 30.98 55.92
CA GLU A 417 39.46 31.48 54.64
C GLU A 417 40.53 32.58 54.93
N PRO A 418 41.23 33.22 53.95
CA PRO A 418 41.03 33.15 52.49
C PRO A 418 42.28 32.99 51.59
N ALA A 419 42.03 32.73 50.31
CA ALA A 419 42.98 33.04 49.22
C ALA A 419 42.27 33.35 47.88
N HIS A 420 41.86 34.61 47.69
CA HIS A 420 41.15 35.06 46.48
C HIS A 420 41.91 34.82 45.17
N ASN A 421 41.18 34.31 44.17
CA ASN A 421 41.35 34.69 42.76
C ASN A 421 39.97 35.10 42.20
N GLY A 422 39.93 36.14 41.36
CA GLY A 422 38.67 36.84 41.04
C GLY A 422 37.76 36.09 40.07
N SER A 423 36.58 35.67 40.55
CA SER A 423 35.48 35.20 39.71
C SER A 423 34.55 36.37 39.32
N ILE A 424 33.99 36.31 38.11
CA ILE A 424 33.01 37.30 37.64
C ILE A 424 31.70 37.09 38.43
N SER A 425 31.16 38.17 39.00
CA SER A 425 29.91 38.13 39.78
C SER A 425 28.76 37.48 38.99
N ALA A 426 28.02 36.58 39.65
CA ALA A 426 26.88 35.88 39.05
C ALA A 426 25.84 36.84 38.43
N GLY A 427 25.68 38.05 38.97
CA GLY A 427 24.81 39.08 38.41
C GLY A 427 25.25 39.59 37.03
N ALA A 428 26.56 39.61 36.75
CA ALA A 428 27.08 39.97 35.43
C ALA A 428 26.89 38.83 34.42
N ILE A 429 27.07 37.57 34.85
CA ILE A 429 26.81 36.38 34.02
C ILE A 429 25.33 36.32 33.61
N ALA A 430 24.41 36.53 34.56
CA ALA A 430 22.97 36.61 34.30
C ALA A 430 22.61 37.78 33.35
N GLY A 431 23.22 38.95 33.54
CA GLY A 431 23.02 40.11 32.66
C GLY A 431 23.46 39.87 31.21
N ILE A 432 24.61 39.20 31.02
CA ILE A 432 25.12 38.84 29.68
C ILE A 432 24.19 37.83 28.99
N ALA A 433 23.73 36.79 29.70
CA ALA A 433 22.83 35.78 29.13
C ALA A 433 21.52 36.38 28.62
N ILE A 434 20.89 37.27 29.42
CA ILE A 434 19.66 37.99 29.04
C ILE A 434 19.93 38.94 27.86
N GLY A 435 21.07 39.64 27.85
CA GLY A 435 21.47 40.52 26.76
C GLY A 435 21.64 39.79 25.42
N VAL A 436 22.27 38.61 25.43
CA VAL A 436 22.45 37.77 24.23
C VAL A 436 21.10 37.26 23.70
N LEU A 437 20.22 36.77 24.58
CA LEU A 437 18.87 36.31 24.18
C LEU A 437 18.04 37.45 23.57
N ALA A 438 18.06 38.64 24.18
CA ALA A 438 17.36 39.81 23.63
C ALA A 438 17.92 40.25 22.27
N LEU A 439 19.25 40.17 22.07
CA LEU A 439 19.90 40.49 20.80
C LEU A 439 19.54 39.48 19.70
N LEU A 440 19.54 38.18 20.01
CA LEU A 440 19.16 37.12 19.05
C LEU A 440 17.71 37.26 18.61
N LEU A 441 16.78 37.54 19.53
CA LEU A 441 15.37 37.82 19.20
C LEU A 441 15.21 39.07 18.33
N ALA A 442 15.97 40.14 18.60
CA ALA A 442 15.95 41.35 17.77
C ALA A 442 16.50 41.10 16.35
N VAL A 443 17.55 40.29 16.21
CA VAL A 443 18.12 39.89 14.90
C VAL A 443 17.14 39.00 14.13
N ALA A 444 16.51 38.02 14.78
CA ALA A 444 15.50 37.16 14.16
C ALA A 444 14.28 37.96 13.67
N LEU A 445 13.78 38.90 14.48
CA LEU A 445 12.68 39.79 14.09
C LEU A 445 13.08 40.71 12.91
N ALA A 446 14.30 41.25 12.91
CA ALA A 446 14.81 42.06 11.80
C ALA A 446 14.93 41.23 10.50
N ALA A 447 15.44 39.99 10.58
CA ALA A 447 15.52 39.08 9.44
C ALA A 447 14.13 38.75 8.88
N PHE A 448 13.15 38.43 9.75
CA PHE A 448 11.77 38.17 9.37
C PHE A 448 11.11 39.38 8.68
N LEU A 449 11.31 40.59 9.21
CA LEU A 449 10.78 41.82 8.61
C LEU A 449 11.43 42.14 7.24
N LEU A 450 12.72 41.87 7.08
CA LEU A 450 13.42 42.00 5.79
C LEU A 450 12.94 40.96 4.77
N TRP A 451 12.77 39.70 5.18
CA TRP A 451 12.20 38.62 4.35
C TRP A 451 10.76 38.95 3.92
N ARG A 452 9.92 39.41 4.84
CA ARG A 452 8.55 39.86 4.55
C ARG A 452 8.51 41.02 3.56
N ARG A 453 9.42 42.00 3.67
CA ARG A 453 9.55 43.09 2.69
C ARG A 453 10.01 42.59 1.31
N ARG A 454 10.92 41.61 1.24
CA ARG A 454 11.32 40.97 -0.03
C ARG A 454 10.15 40.23 -0.70
N ARG A 455 9.41 39.39 0.02
CA ARG A 455 8.19 38.73 -0.51
C ARG A 455 7.14 39.76 -0.98
N GLN A 456 6.94 40.86 -0.26
CA GLN A 456 6.03 41.94 -0.69
C GLN A 456 6.52 42.75 -1.89
N GLN A 457 7.83 42.76 -2.19
CA GLN A 457 8.35 43.34 -3.44
C GLN A 457 8.19 42.38 -4.62
N GLN A 458 8.43 41.08 -4.42
CA GLN A 458 8.16 40.05 -5.43
C GLN A 458 6.67 40.00 -5.81
N ALA A 459 5.76 40.06 -4.84
CA ALA A 459 4.32 40.14 -5.05
C ALA A 459 3.83 41.46 -5.71
N LYS A 460 4.72 42.40 -6.03
CA LYS A 460 4.45 43.61 -6.83
C LYS A 460 5.20 43.64 -8.18
N ALA A 461 5.97 42.60 -8.50
CA ALA A 461 6.71 42.49 -9.76
C ALA A 461 5.91 41.80 -10.87
N THR A 462 4.83 41.08 -10.54
CA THR A 462 3.93 40.45 -11.51
C THR A 462 2.88 41.45 -11.98
N PRO A 463 2.87 41.89 -13.26
CA PRO A 463 1.72 42.60 -13.82
C PRO A 463 0.53 41.63 -13.95
N PRO A 464 -0.72 42.10 -13.76
CA PRO A 464 -1.88 41.26 -13.99
C PRO A 464 -2.00 40.91 -15.48
N LEU A 465 -2.34 39.65 -15.78
CA LEU A 465 -2.75 39.26 -17.12
C LEU A 465 -4.14 39.83 -17.41
N ASP A 466 -4.23 40.68 -18.44
CA ASP A 466 -5.49 41.18 -18.97
C ASP A 466 -6.15 40.07 -19.82
N LEU A 467 -7.37 39.69 -19.46
CA LEU A 467 -8.20 38.74 -20.20
C LEU A 467 -9.52 39.42 -20.59
N THR A 468 -9.41 40.33 -21.56
CA THR A 468 -10.55 40.96 -22.24
C THR A 468 -10.65 40.45 -23.69
N PRO A 469 -11.77 39.80 -24.10
CA PRO A 469 -11.88 39.19 -25.42
C PRO A 469 -12.67 40.07 -26.42
N GLU A 470 -12.00 40.90 -27.20
CA GLU A 470 -12.59 41.53 -28.40
C GLU A 470 -11.60 41.70 -29.57
N GLY A 471 -12.05 41.27 -30.76
CA GLY A 471 -11.86 42.05 -31.99
C GLY A 471 -10.80 41.61 -33.01
N LEU A 472 -11.23 41.63 -34.28
CA LEU A 472 -10.43 41.67 -35.53
C LEU A 472 -9.55 40.45 -35.87
N GLU A 473 -9.32 40.11 -37.14
CA GLU A 473 -10.13 40.26 -38.37
C GLU A 473 -9.65 39.20 -39.39
N VAL A 474 -10.43 38.91 -40.45
CA VAL A 474 -10.03 37.92 -41.47
C VAL A 474 -9.02 38.53 -42.44
N GLY A 475 -7.78 38.03 -42.43
CA GLY A 475 -6.70 38.41 -43.36
C GLY A 475 -6.34 37.30 -44.34
N GLU A 476 -6.31 37.63 -45.64
CA GLU A 476 -6.09 36.70 -46.75
C GLU A 476 -4.58 36.47 -47.04
N PRO A 477 -4.12 35.26 -47.38
CA PRO A 477 -2.68 34.97 -47.57
C PRO A 477 -2.10 35.57 -48.87
N PRO A 478 -0.81 35.95 -48.89
CA PRO A 478 -0.23 36.75 -49.97
C PRO A 478 0.17 35.96 -51.23
N VAL A 479 -0.05 36.59 -52.38
CA VAL A 479 0.37 36.09 -53.71
C VAL A 479 1.88 36.25 -53.92
N LYS A 480 2.53 35.23 -54.52
CA LYS A 480 3.91 35.29 -55.03
C LYS A 480 3.93 35.60 -56.55
N PRO A 481 5.01 36.22 -57.07
CA PRO A 481 5.01 36.83 -58.40
C PRO A 481 5.03 35.83 -59.57
N GLU A 482 4.49 36.29 -60.69
CA GLU A 482 4.38 35.60 -61.99
C GLU A 482 5.63 35.79 -62.87
N LEU A 483 5.98 34.79 -63.69
CA LEU A 483 6.89 34.98 -64.83
C LEU A 483 6.63 33.96 -65.98
N ASP A 484 6.19 34.48 -67.12
CA ASP A 484 6.36 33.99 -68.50
C ASP A 484 6.03 32.53 -68.89
N SER A 485 4.73 32.27 -69.03
CA SER A 485 4.05 31.94 -70.30
C SER A 485 4.74 31.07 -71.39
N SER A 486 4.10 29.91 -71.65
CA SER A 486 3.63 29.45 -72.97
C SER A 486 4.60 29.06 -74.11
N THR A 487 4.67 27.75 -74.42
CA THR A 487 4.38 27.16 -75.75
C THR A 487 4.41 25.62 -75.67
N LEU A 488 3.73 24.75 -76.44
CA LEU A 488 2.53 24.70 -77.29
C LEU A 488 2.69 23.41 -78.14
N SER A 489 1.81 22.38 -78.00
CA SER A 489 1.40 21.38 -79.05
C SER A 489 0.88 20.04 -78.49
N MET A 490 -0.13 19.46 -79.16
CA MET A 490 -0.47 18.02 -79.14
C MET A 490 -0.23 17.43 -80.55
N PRO A 491 -0.13 16.09 -80.74
CA PRO A 491 -1.32 15.28 -81.06
C PRO A 491 -1.25 13.82 -80.52
N ALA A 492 -2.07 12.90 -81.04
CA ALA A 492 -2.25 11.51 -80.55
C ALA A 492 -1.81 10.42 -81.57
N GLY A 493 -1.59 9.17 -81.13
CA GLY A 493 -1.52 8.00 -82.04
C GLY A 493 -0.89 6.67 -81.54
N GLN A 494 -1.73 5.64 -81.38
CA GLN A 494 -1.58 4.20 -81.75
C GLN A 494 -0.42 3.25 -81.31
N HIS A 495 -0.84 2.03 -80.89
CA HIS A 495 -0.28 0.65 -80.98
C HIS A 495 1.21 0.28 -80.65
N GLU A 496 1.35 -0.63 -79.66
CA GLU A 496 1.83 -2.05 -79.72
C GLU A 496 2.96 -2.53 -80.69
N PRO A 497 3.76 -3.59 -80.35
CA PRO A 497 3.24 -4.96 -80.03
C PRO A 497 3.93 -5.78 -78.91
N GLN A 498 3.32 -6.94 -78.59
CA GLN A 498 3.77 -8.04 -77.70
C GLN A 498 4.95 -8.90 -78.29
N PRO A 499 5.58 -9.84 -77.55
CA PRO A 499 5.00 -11.14 -77.08
C PRO A 499 5.44 -11.54 -75.63
N GLU A 500 5.16 -12.72 -75.06
CA GLU A 500 4.04 -13.70 -75.02
C GLU A 500 4.60 -15.04 -74.45
N LEU A 501 3.83 -15.77 -73.61
CA LEU A 501 3.74 -17.25 -73.43
C LEU A 501 3.08 -17.52 -72.05
N GLN A 502 1.78 -17.84 -71.94
CA GLN A 502 1.08 -19.14 -72.19
C GLN A 502 1.26 -20.18 -71.06
N ASP A 503 0.31 -21.05 -70.69
CA ASP A 503 -1.18 -21.14 -70.77
C ASP A 503 -1.59 -22.38 -69.90
N THR A 504 -2.80 -22.87 -69.57
CA THR A 504 -4.25 -22.72 -69.92
C THR A 504 -5.06 -22.78 -68.59
N SER A 505 -6.38 -22.54 -68.42
CA SER A 505 -7.63 -22.77 -69.20
C SER A 505 -8.05 -24.27 -69.30
N SER A 506 -9.33 -24.69 -69.31
CA SER A 506 -10.61 -24.13 -68.84
C SER A 506 -11.69 -25.26 -68.81
N SER A 507 -12.97 -24.91 -68.55
CA SER A 507 -14.23 -25.66 -68.83
C SER A 507 -14.90 -26.57 -67.76
N PHE A 508 -16.25 -26.51 -67.75
CA PHE A 508 -17.25 -27.41 -67.16
C PHE A 508 -17.76 -28.40 -68.27
N PRO A 509 -18.66 -29.42 -68.09
CA PRO A 509 -19.58 -29.72 -66.96
C PRO A 509 -19.77 -31.24 -66.61
N SER A 510 -20.85 -31.55 -65.85
CA SER A 510 -21.69 -32.79 -65.94
C SER A 510 -21.45 -34.00 -64.99
N ASN A 511 -22.53 -34.39 -64.30
CA ASN A 511 -22.99 -35.73 -63.86
C ASN A 511 -22.04 -36.81 -63.27
N GLY A 512 -22.48 -37.41 -62.15
CA GLY A 512 -22.70 -38.89 -62.15
C GLY A 512 -22.34 -39.72 -60.90
N ASN A 513 -23.37 -40.14 -60.14
CA ASN A 513 -23.54 -41.40 -59.38
C ASN A 513 -22.42 -42.06 -58.52
N GLY A 514 -22.83 -42.55 -57.33
CA GLY A 514 -22.06 -43.45 -56.44
C GLY A 514 -22.13 -42.96 -54.99
N SER A 515 -23.05 -43.36 -54.09
CA SER A 515 -23.82 -44.60 -53.91
C SER A 515 -23.04 -45.76 -53.25
N THR A 516 -23.77 -46.60 -52.48
CA THR A 516 -23.29 -47.59 -51.48
C THR A 516 -22.72 -46.97 -50.18
N SER A 517 -23.00 -47.49 -48.97
CA SER A 517 -24.06 -48.45 -48.55
C SER A 517 -24.27 -48.47 -47.02
N SER A 518 -25.52 -48.42 -46.57
CA SER A 518 -25.93 -48.90 -45.23
C SER A 518 -26.01 -50.45 -45.20
N PRO A 519 -26.02 -51.10 -44.03
CA PRO A 519 -27.25 -51.28 -43.21
C PRO A 519 -27.11 -50.63 -41.81
N ALA A 520 -28.17 -50.23 -41.08
CA ALA A 520 -29.35 -50.98 -40.58
C ALA A 520 -28.96 -52.11 -39.59
N LEU A 521 -29.62 -52.32 -38.44
CA LEU A 521 -31.08 -52.37 -38.23
C LEU A 521 -31.53 -51.91 -36.81
N THR A 522 -32.54 -51.04 -36.78
CA THR A 522 -33.80 -51.07 -35.97
C THR A 522 -33.79 -51.56 -34.51
N ALA A 523 -34.18 -50.74 -33.51
CA ALA A 523 -35.56 -50.34 -33.10
C ALA A 523 -36.22 -51.35 -32.12
N ALA A 524 -37.29 -51.07 -31.37
CA ALA A 524 -38.12 -49.86 -31.12
C ALA A 524 -38.45 -49.81 -29.59
N LEU A 525 -39.49 -49.23 -28.98
CA LEU A 525 -40.75 -48.45 -29.21
C LEU A 525 -40.99 -47.70 -27.84
N SER A 526 -41.87 -46.73 -27.55
CA SER A 526 -43.02 -46.06 -28.20
C SER A 526 -43.21 -44.65 -27.59
N LEU A 527 -44.30 -43.94 -27.95
CA LEU A 527 -44.77 -42.68 -27.35
C LEU A 527 -45.73 -42.89 -26.15
N ALA A 528 -45.91 -41.84 -25.32
CA ALA A 528 -47.23 -41.26 -24.99
C ALA A 528 -47.07 -39.87 -24.30
N GLU A 529 -48.14 -39.05 -24.30
CA GLU A 529 -48.11 -37.60 -24.05
C GLU A 529 -49.02 -37.10 -22.89
N MET A 530 -48.73 -35.87 -22.43
CA MET A 530 -49.62 -34.86 -21.81
C MET A 530 -50.43 -35.18 -20.52
N GLY A 531 -50.65 -34.17 -19.66
CA GLY A 531 -51.38 -34.40 -18.39
C GLY A 531 -51.90 -33.24 -17.52
N ASN A 532 -51.74 -31.96 -17.90
CA ASN A 532 -52.49 -30.78 -17.36
C ASN A 532 -52.40 -30.40 -15.84
N SER A 533 -52.55 -29.10 -15.57
CA SER A 533 -52.93 -28.51 -14.26
C SER A 533 -54.49 -28.29 -14.24
N PRO A 534 -55.20 -27.72 -13.24
CA PRO A 534 -54.84 -26.54 -12.41
C PRO A 534 -55.47 -26.50 -10.97
N THR A 535 -55.53 -25.29 -10.39
CA THR A 535 -56.38 -24.79 -9.26
C THR A 535 -56.06 -25.16 -7.80
N SER A 536 -56.40 -24.35 -6.77
CA SER A 536 -56.45 -22.86 -6.64
C SER A 536 -56.75 -22.42 -5.17
N GLN A 537 -56.53 -21.14 -4.86
CA GLN A 537 -57.15 -20.31 -3.79
C GLN A 537 -56.77 -20.46 -2.29
N ARG A 538 -56.17 -19.37 -1.78
CA ARG A 538 -56.72 -18.46 -0.72
C ARG A 538 -56.49 -18.74 0.79
N VAL A 539 -55.50 -18.02 1.36
CA VAL A 539 -55.46 -17.16 2.59
C VAL A 539 -56.74 -16.91 3.43
N PRO A 540 -56.73 -16.38 4.69
CA PRO A 540 -55.63 -15.72 5.47
C PRO A 540 -55.56 -16.03 7.01
N SER A 541 -54.72 -15.26 7.74
CA SER A 541 -54.90 -14.79 9.14
C SER A 541 -54.63 -15.75 10.32
N THR A 542 -54.17 -15.34 11.52
CA THR A 542 -53.64 -14.04 12.07
C THR A 542 -52.93 -14.24 13.42
N LEU A 543 -52.01 -13.31 13.78
CA LEU A 543 -51.69 -12.78 15.14
C LEU A 543 -51.44 -13.73 16.35
N LEU A 544 -50.27 -13.57 17.00
CA LEU A 544 -50.16 -13.01 18.38
C LEU A 544 -48.69 -12.73 18.75
N ALA A 545 -48.45 -12.07 19.91
CA ALA A 545 -47.15 -11.52 20.34
C ALA A 545 -46.89 -11.72 21.85
N SER A 546 -45.90 -10.99 22.42
CA SER A 546 -45.30 -11.09 23.78
C SER A 546 -44.19 -12.15 23.91
N GLU A 547 -42.93 -11.81 24.25
CA GLU A 547 -42.38 -11.38 25.56
C GLU A 547 -42.43 -12.51 26.62
N LEU A 548 -41.37 -12.80 27.42
CA LEU A 548 -40.44 -11.89 28.11
C LEU A 548 -39.07 -12.57 28.45
N SER A 549 -38.11 -11.78 28.95
CA SER A 549 -36.75 -12.13 29.41
C SER A 549 -36.63 -13.20 30.51
N THR A 550 -35.53 -13.97 30.54
CA THR A 550 -34.73 -14.20 31.77
C THR A 550 -33.32 -14.76 31.51
N THR A 551 -32.36 -14.34 32.34
CA THR A 551 -31.02 -14.93 32.57
C THR A 551 -30.72 -14.86 34.08
N PRO A 552 -29.59 -15.39 34.63
CA PRO A 552 -28.65 -16.40 34.11
C PRO A 552 -28.57 -17.64 35.05
N SER A 553 -27.73 -18.63 34.74
CA SER A 553 -27.26 -19.62 35.72
C SER A 553 -25.94 -20.28 35.31
N THR A 554 -24.95 -20.26 36.21
CA THR A 554 -23.68 -20.99 36.08
C THR A 554 -23.62 -22.16 37.06
N PRO A 555 -22.88 -23.23 36.72
CA PRO A 555 -22.22 -24.07 37.72
C PRO A 555 -20.70 -24.19 37.48
N LYS A 556 -19.97 -24.59 38.53
CA LYS A 556 -18.50 -24.72 38.55
C LYS A 556 -18.04 -26.19 38.50
N LEU A 557 -16.85 -26.40 37.93
CA LEU A 557 -15.87 -27.48 38.19
C LEU A 557 -16.34 -28.96 38.18
N ALA A 558 -15.71 -29.77 37.31
CA ALA A 558 -14.96 -30.97 37.76
C ALA A 558 -14.02 -31.56 36.68
N THR A 559 -12.82 -31.89 37.15
CA THR A 559 -11.67 -32.66 36.63
C THR A 559 -11.86 -33.73 35.51
N SER A 560 -10.99 -33.63 34.48
CA SER A 560 -10.21 -34.72 33.80
C SER A 560 -10.80 -36.13 33.58
N GLN A 561 -10.85 -36.58 32.31
CA GLN A 561 -9.94 -37.64 31.81
C GLN A 561 -10.00 -37.92 30.28
N GLN A 562 -8.94 -38.58 29.79
CA GLN A 562 -8.85 -39.44 28.58
C GLN A 562 -9.24 -38.90 27.18
N GLN A 563 -8.22 -38.33 26.54
CA GLN A 563 -7.79 -38.62 25.16
C GLN A 563 -8.42 -39.88 24.51
N GLN A 564 -9.24 -39.69 23.46
CA GLN A 564 -9.61 -40.73 22.48
C GLN A 564 -9.51 -40.19 21.05
N SER A 565 -9.04 -41.01 20.12
CA SER A 565 -8.82 -40.66 18.72
C SER A 565 -10.10 -40.78 17.89
N VAL A 566 -10.53 -39.68 17.26
CA VAL A 566 -11.69 -39.68 16.34
C VAL A 566 -11.22 -39.73 14.89
N THR A 567 -11.50 -40.85 14.22
CA THR A 567 -11.19 -41.04 12.79
C THR A 567 -12.09 -40.16 11.91
N ARG A 568 -11.53 -39.17 11.22
CA ARG A 568 -12.27 -38.39 10.22
C ARG A 568 -12.75 -39.30 9.07
N ARG A 569 -14.05 -39.27 8.77
CA ARG A 569 -14.57 -39.67 7.44
C ARG A 569 -14.51 -38.46 6.50
N PRO A 570 -14.35 -38.67 5.17
CA PRO A 570 -14.40 -37.58 4.20
C PRO A 570 -15.83 -37.02 4.11
N VAL A 571 -15.93 -35.69 4.10
CA VAL A 571 -17.12 -34.96 3.65
C VAL A 571 -16.87 -34.54 2.21
N ALA A 572 -17.90 -34.54 1.37
CA ALA A 572 -17.77 -34.26 -0.06
C ALA A 572 -17.41 -32.80 -0.34
N SER A 573 -16.67 -32.59 -1.45
CA SER A 573 -16.41 -31.27 -2.04
C SER A 573 -17.69 -30.44 -2.17
N LYS A 574 -17.57 -29.15 -1.89
CA LYS A 574 -18.52 -28.11 -2.26
C LYS A 574 -17.82 -27.08 -3.15
N ASN A 575 -18.58 -26.57 -4.11
CA ASN A 575 -18.15 -25.73 -5.22
C ASN A 575 -17.20 -24.58 -4.84
N GLU A 576 -16.12 -24.46 -5.61
CA GLU A 576 -15.30 -23.25 -5.66
C GLU A 576 -16.10 -22.11 -6.33
N HIS A 577 -16.39 -21.06 -5.56
CA HIS A 577 -16.72 -19.74 -6.10
C HIS A 577 -15.99 -18.70 -5.27
N ALA A 578 -14.67 -18.61 -5.48
CA ALA A 578 -13.86 -17.50 -5.01
C ALA A 578 -14.42 -16.19 -5.61
N LEU A 579 -14.79 -15.25 -4.74
CA LEU A 579 -15.25 -13.93 -5.15
C LEU A 579 -14.04 -13.11 -5.58
N LYS A 580 -13.80 -13.03 -6.89
CA LYS A 580 -12.84 -12.06 -7.43
C LYS A 580 -13.38 -10.64 -7.21
N ALA A 581 -12.89 -9.98 -6.17
CA ALA A 581 -12.96 -8.54 -6.05
C ALA A 581 -11.88 -7.94 -6.98
N ASN A 582 -12.27 -7.62 -8.22
CA ASN A 582 -11.35 -7.04 -9.20
C ASN A 582 -10.90 -5.64 -8.75
N ALA A 583 -9.76 -5.54 -8.06
CA ALA A 583 -9.12 -4.26 -7.78
C ALA A 583 -8.67 -3.59 -9.11
N PRO A 584 -8.71 -2.24 -9.23
CA PRO A 584 -8.47 -1.57 -10.51
C PRO A 584 -7.11 -1.84 -11.18
N TRP A 585 -6.13 -2.32 -10.42
CA TRP A 585 -4.78 -2.64 -10.89
C TRP A 585 -4.59 -4.10 -11.38
N GLU A 586 -5.63 -4.96 -11.36
CA GLU A 586 -5.56 -6.38 -11.80
C GLU A 586 -5.19 -6.60 -13.29
N THR A 587 -5.03 -5.56 -14.11
CA THR A 587 -4.73 -5.71 -15.55
C THR A 587 -3.37 -6.36 -15.81
N GLU A 588 -3.36 -7.38 -16.67
CA GLU A 588 -2.19 -8.23 -16.93
C GLU A 588 -0.96 -7.49 -17.48
N ALA A 589 0.20 -7.83 -16.91
CA ALA A 589 1.57 -7.73 -17.43
C ALA A 589 1.86 -6.70 -18.54
N PHE A 590 2.41 -5.54 -18.16
CA PHE A 590 3.26 -4.76 -19.06
C PHE A 590 4.56 -5.53 -19.37
N PRO A 591 4.91 -5.78 -20.65
CA PRO A 591 6.16 -6.44 -21.01
C PRO A 591 7.33 -5.45 -21.04
N TYR A 592 8.38 -5.72 -20.27
CA TYR A 592 9.63 -4.95 -20.29
C TYR A 592 10.65 -5.57 -21.27
N PRO A 593 11.21 -4.82 -22.23
CA PRO A 593 12.35 -5.26 -23.03
C PRO A 593 13.62 -5.38 -22.18
N GLN A 594 14.31 -6.52 -22.26
CA GLN A 594 15.64 -6.67 -21.63
C GLN A 594 16.72 -6.02 -22.51
N ALA A 595 17.63 -5.27 -21.88
CA ALA A 595 18.86 -4.79 -22.50
C ALA A 595 20.08 -5.43 -21.81
N GLU A 596 20.80 -6.29 -22.52
CA GLU A 596 22.06 -6.86 -22.03
C GLU A 596 23.18 -5.80 -22.04
N ILE A 597 23.93 -5.68 -20.95
CA ILE A 597 25.14 -4.84 -20.90
C ILE A 597 26.39 -5.74 -20.81
N THR A 598 27.23 -5.68 -21.84
CA THR A 598 28.59 -6.25 -21.81
C THR A 598 29.61 -5.19 -21.34
N THR A 599 30.69 -5.65 -20.70
CA THR A 599 31.55 -4.82 -19.83
C THR A 599 32.81 -4.26 -20.49
N ALA A 600 33.17 -2.98 -20.22
CA ALA A 600 34.58 -2.56 -20.04
C ALA A 600 34.79 -1.15 -19.41
N GLN A 601 35.31 -1.14 -18.18
CA GLN A 601 36.33 -0.22 -17.60
C GLN A 601 36.44 1.28 -18.02
N ALA A 602 35.81 2.14 -17.21
CA ALA A 602 36.41 3.27 -16.45
C ALA A 602 37.53 4.19 -17.02
N GLN A 603 37.24 5.52 -17.04
CA GLN A 603 38.11 6.58 -16.46
C GLN A 603 37.32 7.89 -16.21
N GLN A 604 37.83 8.79 -15.35
CA GLN A 604 37.14 10.04 -14.93
C GLN A 604 37.69 11.30 -15.63
N THR A 605 36.84 12.09 -16.30
CA THR A 605 37.00 13.56 -16.50
C THR A 605 35.62 14.20 -16.86
N PRO A 606 35.46 15.54 -17.00
CA PRO A 606 34.21 16.23 -16.62
C PRO A 606 33.10 16.25 -17.69
N LEU A 607 31.92 16.73 -17.28
CA LEU A 607 30.77 16.99 -18.14
C LEU A 607 31.14 17.84 -19.37
N LEU A 608 30.76 17.35 -20.54
CA LEU A 608 30.37 18.19 -21.66
C LEU A 608 28.87 18.50 -21.54
N ALA A 609 28.43 19.63 -22.07
CA ALA A 609 27.00 19.86 -22.29
C ALA A 609 26.51 18.98 -23.45
N SER A 610 25.22 18.62 -23.46
CA SER A 610 24.58 18.08 -24.66
C SER A 610 24.69 19.10 -25.80
N THR A 611 24.83 18.59 -27.02
CA THR A 611 24.62 19.40 -28.22
C THR A 611 23.13 19.40 -28.57
N GLU A 612 22.68 20.44 -29.26
CA GLU A 612 21.26 20.56 -29.68
C GLU A 612 20.84 19.33 -30.52
N ASP A 613 21.77 18.75 -31.29
CA ASP A 613 21.62 17.50 -32.03
C ASP A 613 21.29 16.28 -31.13
N ASP A 614 21.85 16.20 -29.91
CA ASP A 614 21.59 15.10 -28.95
C ASP A 614 20.16 15.21 -28.38
N ASP A 615 19.73 16.44 -28.06
CA ASP A 615 18.41 16.72 -27.50
C ASP A 615 17.30 16.68 -28.58
N GLU A 616 17.61 16.88 -29.86
CA GLU A 616 16.72 16.62 -31.00
C GLU A 616 16.60 15.11 -31.29
N LEU A 617 17.71 14.36 -31.29
CA LEU A 617 17.69 12.90 -31.44
C LEU A 617 16.83 12.24 -30.36
N LYS A 618 17.00 12.66 -29.10
CA LYS A 618 16.19 12.16 -27.98
C LYS A 618 14.70 12.46 -28.14
N GLN A 619 14.31 13.63 -28.65
CA GLN A 619 12.90 13.94 -28.93
C GLN A 619 12.31 13.02 -30.01
N LEU A 620 13.09 12.64 -31.02
CA LEU A 620 12.68 11.66 -32.02
C LEU A 620 12.51 10.26 -31.41
N GLU A 621 13.42 9.82 -30.54
CA GLU A 621 13.31 8.55 -29.81
C GLU A 621 12.12 8.52 -28.83
N ASP A 622 11.77 9.65 -28.21
CA ASP A 622 10.59 9.80 -27.36
C ASP A 622 9.28 9.81 -28.20
N GLU A 623 9.30 10.40 -29.41
CA GLU A 623 8.14 10.40 -30.33
C GLU A 623 7.92 9.05 -31.04
N GLU A 624 8.98 8.33 -31.42
CA GLU A 624 8.87 6.98 -31.99
C GLU A 624 8.21 6.02 -30.98
N ARG A 625 8.68 6.02 -29.72
CA ARG A 625 8.06 5.26 -28.61
C ARG A 625 6.60 5.68 -28.35
N ARG A 626 6.26 6.95 -28.53
CA ARG A 626 4.88 7.46 -28.43
C ARG A 626 3.98 6.91 -29.55
N ILE A 627 4.51 6.71 -30.75
CA ILE A 627 3.80 6.14 -31.90
C ILE A 627 3.63 4.63 -31.72
N ASP A 628 4.66 3.90 -31.30
CA ASP A 628 4.58 2.45 -31.03
C ASP A 628 3.52 2.12 -29.96
N ALA A 629 3.44 2.93 -28.89
CA ALA A 629 2.40 2.78 -27.87
C ALA A 629 0.97 2.96 -28.43
N GLN A 630 0.79 3.85 -29.42
CA GLN A 630 -0.49 4.03 -30.11
C GLN A 630 -0.80 2.88 -31.08
N ILE A 631 0.21 2.30 -31.73
CA ILE A 631 0.07 1.11 -32.57
C ILE A 631 -0.39 -0.07 -31.71
N ALA A 632 0.28 -0.36 -30.59
CA ALA A 632 -0.05 -1.46 -29.69
C ALA A 632 -1.49 -1.38 -29.14
N GLU A 633 -1.95 -0.20 -28.71
CA GLU A 633 -3.34 -0.03 -28.28
C GLU A 633 -4.33 -0.14 -29.46
N SER A 634 -3.95 0.23 -30.69
CA SER A 634 -4.79 0.01 -31.88
C SER A 634 -4.97 -1.48 -32.24
N GLU A 635 -3.93 -2.30 -32.02
CA GLU A 635 -3.99 -3.76 -32.18
C GLU A 635 -4.84 -4.39 -31.08
N ARG A 636 -4.68 -3.96 -29.82
CA ARG A 636 -5.53 -4.37 -28.69
C ARG A 636 -7.02 -4.06 -28.94
N ILE A 637 -7.32 -2.84 -29.39
CA ILE A 637 -8.67 -2.41 -29.79
C ILE A 637 -9.21 -3.27 -30.96
N THR A 638 -8.34 -3.83 -31.79
CA THR A 638 -8.73 -4.73 -32.89
C THR A 638 -9.04 -6.13 -32.38
N ALA A 639 -8.19 -6.72 -31.53
CA ALA A 639 -8.46 -8.00 -30.88
C ALA A 639 -9.78 -7.99 -30.06
N LEU A 640 -10.03 -6.91 -29.31
CA LEU A 640 -11.28 -6.73 -28.55
C LEU A 640 -12.53 -6.62 -29.45
N LYS A 641 -12.40 -6.15 -30.70
CA LYS A 641 -13.51 -6.16 -31.67
C LYS A 641 -13.78 -7.59 -32.18
N GLU A 642 -12.75 -8.38 -32.41
CA GLU A 642 -12.89 -9.78 -32.84
C GLU A 642 -13.51 -10.66 -31.75
N GLU A 643 -13.05 -10.54 -30.50
CA GLU A 643 -13.63 -11.25 -29.36
C GLU A 643 -15.12 -10.90 -29.18
N LYS A 644 -15.46 -9.61 -29.24
CA LYS A 644 -16.84 -9.12 -29.20
C LYS A 644 -17.70 -9.72 -30.31
N LEU A 645 -17.16 -9.91 -31.51
CA LEU A 645 -17.85 -10.54 -32.65
C LEU A 645 -18.05 -12.05 -32.41
N ALA A 646 -17.04 -12.75 -31.88
CA ALA A 646 -17.13 -14.16 -31.48
C ALA A 646 -18.18 -14.37 -30.37
N LEU A 647 -18.25 -13.49 -29.37
CA LEU A 647 -19.28 -13.49 -28.32
C LEU A 647 -20.67 -13.25 -28.88
N GLN A 648 -20.83 -12.34 -29.86
CA GLN A 648 -22.09 -12.11 -30.56
C GLN A 648 -22.54 -13.35 -31.36
N ALA A 649 -21.62 -14.01 -32.08
CA ALA A 649 -21.91 -15.25 -32.80
C ALA A 649 -22.35 -16.38 -31.84
N LYS A 650 -21.64 -16.55 -30.71
CA LYS A 650 -21.98 -17.52 -29.65
C LYS A 650 -23.36 -17.23 -29.05
N LYS A 651 -23.70 -15.96 -28.82
CA LYS A 651 -25.02 -15.53 -28.34
C LYS A 651 -26.13 -15.83 -29.36
N ALA A 652 -25.89 -15.58 -30.65
CA ALA A 652 -26.84 -15.89 -31.72
C ALA A 652 -27.10 -17.41 -31.84
N ALA A 653 -26.05 -18.24 -31.75
CA ALA A 653 -26.18 -19.70 -31.76
C ALA A 653 -27.01 -20.23 -30.58
N LEU A 654 -26.81 -19.69 -29.37
CA LEU A 654 -27.59 -20.06 -28.19
C LEU A 654 -29.07 -19.65 -28.30
N LEU A 655 -29.36 -18.49 -28.89
CA LEU A 655 -30.73 -18.04 -29.15
C LEU A 655 -31.43 -18.95 -30.18
N ALA A 656 -30.76 -19.29 -31.28
CA ALA A 656 -31.29 -20.21 -32.29
C ALA A 656 -31.52 -21.62 -31.74
N ALA A 657 -30.64 -22.11 -30.85
CA ALA A 657 -30.85 -23.37 -30.14
C ALA A 657 -32.09 -23.32 -29.23
N LYS A 658 -32.26 -22.24 -28.47
CA LYS A 658 -33.42 -22.03 -27.58
C LYS A 658 -34.73 -21.95 -28.35
N GLU A 659 -34.77 -21.27 -29.50
CA GLU A 659 -35.95 -21.27 -30.37
C GLU A 659 -36.28 -22.67 -30.90
N LYS A 660 -35.27 -23.47 -31.25
CA LYS A 660 -35.47 -24.84 -31.75
C LYS A 660 -36.09 -25.74 -30.68
N THR A 661 -35.59 -25.67 -29.44
CA THR A 661 -36.18 -26.37 -28.28
C THR A 661 -37.58 -25.86 -27.91
N SER A 662 -37.94 -24.64 -28.29
CA SER A 662 -39.28 -24.08 -28.07
C SER A 662 -40.30 -24.44 -29.18
N ARG A 663 -39.90 -25.24 -30.17
CA ARG A 663 -40.76 -25.71 -31.28
C ARG A 663 -40.84 -27.23 -31.38
N THR A 664 -40.39 -27.94 -30.33
CA THR A 664 -40.43 -29.39 -30.15
C THR A 664 -41.07 -29.71 -28.81
#